data_AF-B4CYS7-F1
#
_entry.id   AF-B4CYS7-F1
#
_cell.length_a   1.000
_cell.length_b   1.000
_cell.length_c   1.000
_cell.angle_alpha   90.00
_cell.angle_beta   90.00
_cell.angle_gamma   90.00
#
_symmetry.space_group_name_H-M   'P 1'
#
loop_
_entity.id
_entity.type
_entity.pdbx_description
1 polymer ?
#
loop_
_entity_poly.entity_id
_entity_poly.type
_entity_poly.pdbx_seq_one_letter_code
_entity_poly.pdbx_strand_id
1 'polypeptide(L)'
;MDFDCPKCQQPLKAPDLASFAPPRQGPQSVENSSRGAHKPRRFVPPNPTTPKRPRSATSIPNPAQKISGGNRRLLLLFSLLAVASYCFVTSKDDVAPQLVRDQRVASIKAHSNANLAPKTAVDSRPATTPVPVEDSSKNSTPVPAPAPALPQTDPIAWLCDHRERAPKQLVLRTPVIFAVTENHKESGKVEVPAGATAQIVDFTATTVDLRVVNATVRIPVDITNLRMLAQAAMEGRTPAAVASAEVQPMHVNSRTAVLSRRFAHPSAPLNLEDLKTLKANLDKEPWKSGYAALAADPHSRVGGRMSGPFAEVGRAPNVNLGPWRNDMTSIWCLARMWYFTGNKAYAQKAHDILIAWSTTHKVFSGREATLDLGDYAYKFVGGAEILRGTWPGWTEADTATVKNYFAKVLLPATNKYGENMYGAGNKGALSMVAAALMEIFNDDPAKLEATLWQYRALPHIGIRNSNPIGELGDSLRDQGHFHGQFLSLAMLAETLWKQGIDLYSEQDNRLLAVGEYFGRVNLQVPTPFLPFGTTDAYYTADNTNHGWDHGRMVLNLVHGAYVVRKGLQAPYVEMRRQQLPIDGESFMFEKVVDHSTALPLPALSFPGTASVTRGMHDVDIGRAGPAGTSSYSGGNWKVKGSGDPRHPDQSCHFTYKAVTGNCAIIAKVESIEDNSGNARSGVMLRASLDPNATRGLMLINKKGQAEQNFQGFSIYGGSNYGTKALGINQTSYWVKLERVGRILAGYISQDGTNWAATDVGQYNEMPETVYIGLAVCSGSSGALNSTTFTHVQITGGDDEAPATIPAPPVALLASPGEKSVPLRWQPSLGARWYLVKRATTSGGPYTTIAKATDYSYVDTSVTGGDNYYYVVSAVNSAGESANSPEDTVKPEGWRLR
;
A
#
# COMPACT_ATOMS: atom_id res chain seq x y z
N MET A 1 -3.66 -46.99 23.46
CA MET A 1 -4.15 -47.28 24.83
C MET A 1 -5.60 -46.87 24.85
N ASP A 2 -6.49 -47.82 25.03
CA ASP A 2 -7.91 -47.56 25.24
C ASP A 2 -8.17 -47.20 26.70
N PHE A 3 -9.20 -46.41 26.98
CA PHE A 3 -10.33 -46.84 27.83
C PHE A 3 -11.44 -45.78 27.90
N ASP A 4 -12.69 -46.24 27.90
CA ASP A 4 -13.90 -45.43 28.06
C ASP A 4 -14.08 -44.80 29.45
N CYS A 5 -14.91 -43.75 29.55
CA CYS A 5 -15.98 -43.67 30.56
C CYS A 5 -17.08 -42.64 30.17
N PRO A 6 -18.33 -42.75 30.69
CA PRO A 6 -19.50 -42.62 29.83
C PRO A 6 -20.70 -41.82 30.43
N LYS A 7 -21.89 -42.00 29.81
CA LYS A 7 -23.28 -41.70 30.26
C LYS A 7 -23.89 -40.35 29.83
N CYS A 8 -24.58 -40.39 28.69
CA CYS A 8 -26.00 -40.01 28.48
C CYS A 8 -26.39 -40.48 27.06
N GLN A 9 -26.65 -41.77 26.85
CA GLN A 9 -27.99 -42.39 26.85
C GLN A 9 -29.06 -41.66 26.00
N GLN A 10 -29.58 -42.41 25.02
CA GLN A 10 -30.61 -42.07 24.01
C GLN A 10 -32.05 -42.35 24.56
N PRO A 11 -33.21 -42.38 23.81
CA PRO A 11 -33.38 -42.34 22.33
C PRO A 11 -34.67 -41.71 21.71
N LEU A 12 -34.77 -41.81 20.37
CA LEU A 12 -35.98 -41.68 19.50
C LEU A 12 -36.59 -40.26 19.39
N LYS A 13 -37.17 -39.81 18.25
CA LYS A 13 -37.93 -40.52 17.18
C LYS A 13 -38.05 -39.64 15.92
N ALA A 14 -38.39 -40.21 14.76
CA ALA A 14 -38.83 -39.46 13.56
C ALA A 14 -39.82 -40.26 12.69
N PRO A 15 -40.99 -39.69 12.32
CA PRO A 15 -41.87 -40.12 11.21
C PRO A 15 -41.83 -39.10 10.04
N ASP A 16 -42.33 -39.34 8.82
CA ASP A 16 -43.01 -40.52 8.25
C ASP A 16 -42.72 -40.64 6.72
N LEU A 17 -43.30 -41.63 6.02
CA LEU A 17 -42.91 -42.05 4.65
C LEU A 17 -43.96 -41.87 3.52
N ALA A 18 -43.49 -42.12 2.28
CA ALA A 18 -44.20 -42.30 0.99
C ALA A 18 -44.67 -41.02 0.26
N SER A 19 -44.62 -40.91 -1.08
CA SER A 19 -44.26 -41.83 -2.19
C SER A 19 -43.57 -41.04 -3.34
N PHE A 20 -43.16 -41.53 -4.51
CA PHE A 20 -43.30 -42.83 -5.22
C PHE A 20 -42.03 -43.09 -6.09
N ALA A 21 -42.11 -43.82 -7.23
CA ALA A 21 -40.96 -44.11 -8.12
C ALA A 21 -41.38 -44.28 -9.61
N PRO A 22 -40.41 -44.26 -10.55
CA PRO A 22 -40.15 -45.45 -11.40
C PRO A 22 -38.64 -45.81 -11.53
N PRO A 23 -38.25 -46.99 -12.10
CA PRO A 23 -37.10 -47.76 -11.60
C PRO A 23 -35.89 -47.97 -12.56
N ARG A 24 -34.90 -48.75 -12.08
CA ARG A 24 -33.79 -49.37 -12.83
C ARG A 24 -33.61 -50.86 -12.42
N GLN A 25 -32.79 -51.60 -13.19
CA GLN A 25 -32.50 -53.06 -13.13
C GLN A 25 -33.53 -53.93 -13.91
N GLY A 26 -33.21 -55.09 -14.50
CA GLY A 26 -31.99 -55.93 -14.38
C GLY A 26 -31.63 -56.77 -15.65
N PRO A 27 -30.83 -57.87 -15.54
CA PRO A 27 -30.05 -58.42 -16.68
C PRO A 27 -30.21 -59.93 -17.00
N GLN A 28 -29.66 -60.38 -18.14
CA GLN A 28 -29.08 -61.72 -18.48
C GLN A 28 -28.46 -61.63 -19.90
N SER A 29 -27.53 -62.48 -20.41
CA SER A 29 -26.87 -63.73 -19.96
C SER A 29 -25.37 -63.71 -20.41
N VAL A 30 -24.37 -64.32 -19.74
CA VAL A 30 -23.88 -65.73 -19.84
C VAL A 30 -23.70 -66.17 -21.32
N GLU A 31 -22.56 -66.66 -21.85
CA GLU A 31 -21.31 -67.32 -21.34
C GLU A 31 -20.06 -66.90 -22.20
N ASN A 32 -18.82 -67.47 -22.32
CA ASN A 32 -18.09 -68.69 -21.85
C ASN A 32 -16.58 -68.40 -21.51
N SER A 33 -15.56 -69.14 -22.03
CA SER A 33 -14.26 -69.34 -21.33
C SER A 33 -12.95 -69.53 -22.15
N SER A 34 -11.82 -69.51 -21.40
CA SER A 34 -10.54 -70.27 -21.56
C SER A 34 -9.26 -69.59 -22.15
N ARG A 35 -8.11 -70.29 -22.06
CA ARG A 35 -6.72 -69.78 -22.18
C ARG A 35 -5.78 -70.75 -22.94
N GLY A 36 -4.71 -70.22 -23.57
CA GLY A 36 -3.50 -70.96 -24.01
C GLY A 36 -3.00 -70.47 -25.39
N ALA A 37 -1.81 -69.90 -25.65
CA ALA A 37 -0.41 -70.13 -25.22
C ALA A 37 0.39 -71.03 -26.19
N HIS A 38 1.35 -70.48 -26.95
CA HIS A 38 2.70 -71.06 -27.23
C HIS A 38 3.60 -70.13 -28.10
N LYS A 39 4.91 -70.41 -28.10
CA LYS A 39 6.04 -69.93 -28.96
C LYS A 39 6.72 -71.19 -29.57
N PRO A 40 7.59 -71.17 -30.64
CA PRO A 40 8.76 -70.26 -30.80
C PRO A 40 9.43 -70.08 -32.22
N ARG A 41 10.64 -69.44 -32.23
CA ARG A 41 11.83 -69.58 -33.14
C ARG A 41 11.99 -68.82 -34.51
N ARG A 42 13.06 -67.99 -34.54
CA ARG A 42 14.14 -67.73 -35.56
C ARG A 42 13.84 -67.68 -37.08
N PHE A 43 14.31 -66.63 -37.78
CA PHE A 43 15.61 -66.57 -38.52
C PHE A 43 15.98 -65.12 -38.98
N VAL A 44 17.05 -64.96 -39.80
CA VAL A 44 17.89 -63.75 -40.10
C VAL A 44 18.61 -63.99 -41.47
N PRO A 45 19.22 -63.05 -42.27
CA PRO A 45 19.36 -61.56 -42.29
C PRO A 45 18.52 -60.96 -43.47
N PRO A 46 18.90 -60.02 -44.41
CA PRO A 46 20.09 -59.14 -44.63
C PRO A 46 19.81 -57.67 -45.10
N ASN A 47 20.78 -57.08 -45.83
CA ASN A 47 20.92 -55.71 -46.40
C ASN A 47 21.32 -55.86 -47.91
N PRO A 48 21.69 -54.85 -48.76
CA PRO A 48 22.10 -53.44 -48.53
C PRO A 48 21.34 -52.41 -49.46
N THR A 49 21.61 -51.08 -49.53
CA THR A 49 22.80 -50.40 -50.11
C THR A 49 23.00 -48.92 -49.66
N THR A 50 24.26 -48.48 -49.70
CA THR A 50 24.77 -47.08 -49.74
C THR A 50 25.75 -47.01 -50.96
N PRO A 51 26.64 -46.02 -51.26
CA PRO A 51 27.16 -44.82 -50.57
C PRO A 51 26.90 -43.52 -51.40
N LYS A 52 27.57 -42.34 -51.36
CA LYS A 52 28.94 -41.88 -50.97
C LYS A 52 28.98 -40.43 -50.43
N ARG A 53 30.15 -40.05 -49.90
CA ARG A 53 30.69 -38.67 -49.70
C ARG A 53 31.89 -38.45 -50.66
N PRO A 54 32.41 -37.23 -50.83
CA PRO A 54 33.58 -36.72 -50.04
C PRO A 54 33.23 -35.42 -49.24
N ARG A 55 33.88 -34.99 -48.13
CA ARG A 55 35.30 -34.67 -47.81
C ARG A 55 35.82 -33.42 -48.55
N SER A 56 36.67 -32.53 -48.01
CA SER A 56 37.65 -32.52 -46.88
C SER A 56 37.95 -31.06 -46.47
N ALA A 57 38.75 -30.65 -45.47
CA ALA A 57 39.27 -31.12 -44.15
C ALA A 57 39.87 -29.83 -43.48
N THR A 58 40.09 -29.69 -42.17
CA THR A 58 41.20 -30.30 -41.39
C THR A 58 40.78 -30.61 -39.93
N SER A 59 41.61 -30.30 -38.92
CA SER A 59 41.80 -31.23 -37.79
C SER A 59 42.79 -30.78 -36.68
N ILE A 60 42.48 -31.13 -35.42
CA ILE A 60 43.41 -31.67 -34.36
C ILE A 60 44.36 -30.64 -33.66
N PRO A 61 44.72 -30.78 -32.34
CA PRO A 61 44.54 -31.92 -31.40
C PRO A 61 43.85 -31.68 -30.03
N ASN A 62 43.27 -32.78 -29.51
CA ASN A 62 43.36 -33.41 -28.17
C ASN A 62 44.40 -32.91 -27.12
N PRO A 63 44.32 -33.33 -25.82
CA PRO A 63 43.33 -34.16 -25.08
C PRO A 63 42.74 -33.36 -23.85
N ALA A 64 42.43 -33.82 -22.61
CA ALA A 64 42.45 -35.08 -21.83
C ALA A 64 41.38 -34.98 -20.68
N GLN A 65 40.60 -36.00 -20.24
CA GLN A 65 40.84 -37.21 -19.39
C GLN A 65 40.98 -36.96 -17.87
N LYS A 66 40.36 -37.75 -16.94
CA LYS A 66 39.46 -38.95 -16.98
C LYS A 66 38.57 -38.93 -15.71
N ILE A 67 37.25 -39.14 -15.72
CA ILE A 67 36.38 -40.32 -16.02
C ILE A 67 36.21 -41.33 -14.85
N SER A 68 34.94 -41.74 -14.68
CA SER A 68 34.35 -42.93 -14.00
C SER A 68 33.59 -42.61 -12.71
N GLY A 69 32.46 -43.26 -12.42
CA GLY A 69 31.67 -44.22 -13.22
C GLY A 69 30.28 -44.39 -12.60
N GLY A 70 29.30 -44.95 -13.34
CA GLY A 70 27.91 -45.02 -12.84
C GLY A 70 27.23 -46.36 -13.07
N ASN A 71 26.24 -46.68 -12.22
CA ASN A 71 25.12 -47.55 -12.63
C ASN A 71 23.86 -47.42 -11.75
N ARG A 72 22.83 -46.85 -12.35
CA ARG A 72 21.44 -47.37 -12.43
C ARG A 72 20.79 -48.01 -11.19
N ARG A 73 19.65 -47.43 -10.78
CA ARG A 73 18.34 -48.13 -10.84
C ARG A 73 17.16 -47.16 -11.04
N LEU A 74 16.20 -47.61 -11.85
CA LEU A 74 14.82 -47.16 -12.08
C LEU A 74 14.50 -45.66 -12.30
N LEU A 75 14.00 -45.37 -13.50
CA LEU A 75 12.85 -44.46 -13.68
C LEU A 75 11.58 -45.21 -13.21
N LEU A 76 10.64 -44.52 -12.55
CA LEU A 76 9.20 -44.46 -12.87
C LEU A 76 8.38 -43.95 -11.66
N LEU A 77 8.13 -42.63 -11.61
CA LEU A 77 6.88 -42.00 -11.11
C LEU A 77 7.01 -40.47 -11.18
N PHE A 78 6.80 -39.92 -12.39
CA PHE A 78 6.65 -38.47 -12.60
C PHE A 78 5.16 -38.12 -12.63
N SER A 79 4.54 -37.99 -11.45
CA SER A 79 3.23 -37.37 -11.19
C SER A 79 3.00 -37.32 -9.68
N LEU A 80 2.26 -36.31 -9.19
CA LEU A 80 1.90 -36.10 -7.78
C LEU A 80 3.08 -35.91 -6.80
N LEU A 81 3.71 -34.73 -6.83
CA LEU A 81 4.35 -34.12 -5.65
C LEU A 81 4.47 -32.60 -5.85
N ALA A 82 3.34 -31.91 -5.76
CA ALA A 82 3.21 -30.45 -5.91
C ALA A 82 2.28 -29.83 -4.85
N VAL A 83 2.22 -30.46 -3.68
CA VAL A 83 1.52 -30.00 -2.46
C VAL A 83 2.41 -30.34 -1.26
N ALA A 84 2.30 -29.58 -0.17
CA ALA A 84 3.02 -29.74 1.10
C ALA A 84 4.54 -29.44 1.09
N SER A 85 4.90 -28.15 1.22
CA SER A 85 6.17 -27.67 1.81
C SER A 85 6.11 -26.18 2.20
N TYR A 86 5.10 -25.77 2.99
CA TYR A 86 5.09 -24.48 3.71
C TYR A 86 4.15 -24.53 4.92
N CYS A 87 4.68 -24.87 6.10
CA CYS A 87 4.14 -24.58 7.43
C CYS A 87 5.18 -24.98 8.51
N PHE A 88 4.98 -24.51 9.74
CA PHE A 88 5.79 -24.76 10.95
C PHE A 88 7.25 -24.26 10.95
N VAL A 89 7.46 -23.11 11.61
CA VAL A 89 8.43 -23.02 12.71
C VAL A 89 7.78 -22.30 13.89
N THR A 90 7.28 -23.06 14.85
CA THR A 90 6.97 -22.60 16.22
C THR A 90 7.61 -23.58 17.19
N SER A 91 8.88 -23.37 17.49
CA SER A 91 9.67 -24.31 18.30
C SER A 91 9.33 -24.20 19.79
N LYS A 92 8.50 -25.13 20.28
CA LYS A 92 8.61 -25.66 21.63
C LYS A 92 9.19 -27.06 21.54
N ASP A 93 10.23 -27.33 22.34
CA ASP A 93 10.67 -28.65 22.76
C ASP A 93 11.65 -28.47 23.95
N ASP A 94 11.83 -29.43 24.85
CA ASP A 94 10.80 -29.91 25.79
C ASP A 94 11.48 -30.43 27.07
N VAL A 95 10.96 -30.10 28.26
CA VAL A 95 11.33 -30.78 29.52
C VAL A 95 10.12 -30.75 30.46
N ALA A 96 9.69 -31.93 30.91
CA ALA A 96 8.48 -32.14 31.70
C ALA A 96 8.71 -33.22 32.80
N PRO A 97 7.73 -33.56 33.65
CA PRO A 97 7.38 -32.71 34.80
C PRO A 97 7.13 -33.49 36.11
N GLN A 98 7.26 -32.86 37.29
CA GLN A 98 6.52 -33.28 38.50
C GLN A 98 6.63 -32.28 39.67
N LEU A 99 5.53 -32.17 40.45
CA LEU A 99 5.32 -31.32 41.64
C LEU A 99 5.46 -29.79 41.38
N VAL A 100 4.66 -28.88 41.93
CA VAL A 100 3.54 -28.99 42.91
C VAL A 100 2.27 -28.40 42.29
N ARG A 101 1.12 -29.07 42.45
CA ARG A 101 -0.22 -28.51 42.17
C ARG A 101 -1.13 -28.70 43.38
N ASP A 102 -0.84 -27.95 44.43
CA ASP A 102 -1.73 -27.70 45.55
C ASP A 102 -1.46 -26.28 46.09
N GLN A 103 -2.41 -25.72 46.83
CA GLN A 103 -2.41 -24.34 47.34
C GLN A 103 -2.43 -23.21 46.28
N ARG A 104 -3.62 -22.93 45.71
CA ARG A 104 -4.25 -21.58 45.69
C ARG A 104 -5.61 -21.56 44.96
N VAL A 105 -6.58 -22.32 45.48
CA VAL A 105 -8.02 -22.09 45.22
C VAL A 105 -8.76 -22.07 46.56
N ALA A 106 -8.64 -20.95 47.26
CA ALA A 106 -9.41 -20.63 48.46
C ALA A 106 -9.48 -19.10 48.60
N SER A 107 -10.67 -18.55 48.87
CA SER A 107 -11.00 -17.11 48.80
C SER A 107 -10.92 -16.52 47.37
N ILE A 108 -11.86 -15.69 46.87
CA ILE A 108 -13.17 -15.24 47.41
C ILE A 108 -14.22 -15.32 46.28
N LYS A 109 -15.27 -16.14 46.46
CA LYS A 109 -16.60 -15.93 45.83
C LYS A 109 -17.66 -16.87 46.42
N ALA A 110 -18.40 -16.40 47.42
CA ALA A 110 -19.66 -17.02 47.86
C ALA A 110 -20.49 -16.03 48.71
N HIS A 111 -21.64 -15.61 48.16
CA HIS A 111 -22.91 -15.31 48.88
C HIS A 111 -22.93 -14.23 49.99
N SER A 112 -24.04 -13.54 50.30
CA SER A 112 -25.42 -13.55 49.76
C SER A 112 -26.12 -12.22 50.09
N ASN A 113 -27.22 -11.91 49.39
CA ASN A 113 -28.22 -10.96 49.87
C ASN A 113 -29.17 -11.63 50.88
N ALA A 114 -29.63 -10.90 51.91
CA ALA A 114 -31.06 -10.63 52.20
C ALA A 114 -31.41 -10.50 53.71
N ASN A 115 -32.28 -9.51 53.98
CA ASN A 115 -33.26 -9.41 55.08
C ASN A 115 -32.80 -9.37 56.56
N LEU A 116 -33.02 -8.21 57.20
CA LEU A 116 -33.99 -8.07 58.30
C LEU A 116 -34.34 -6.59 58.56
N ALA A 117 -35.53 -6.33 59.12
CA ALA A 117 -36.07 -5.01 59.46
C ALA A 117 -37.23 -5.18 60.48
N PRO A 118 -37.83 -4.10 61.07
CA PRO A 118 -37.34 -2.74 61.32
C PRO A 118 -37.37 -2.38 62.82
N LYS A 119 -36.90 -1.18 63.23
CA LYS A 119 -37.40 -0.47 64.43
C LYS A 119 -37.02 1.03 64.45
N THR A 120 -37.66 1.78 65.35
CA THR A 120 -37.85 3.25 65.28
C THR A 120 -37.37 3.99 66.54
N ALA A 121 -36.91 5.25 66.41
CA ALA A 121 -37.45 6.45 67.10
C ALA A 121 -36.45 7.64 67.20
N VAL A 122 -36.95 8.87 66.96
CA VAL A 122 -36.83 10.12 67.79
C VAL A 122 -35.42 10.47 68.34
N ASP A 123 -34.79 11.62 68.05
CA ASP A 123 -35.14 12.80 67.20
C ASP A 123 -33.82 13.48 66.68
N SER A 124 -33.55 14.80 66.47
CA SER A 124 -34.18 16.09 66.84
C SER A 124 -33.80 17.27 65.89
N ARG A 125 -34.09 18.51 66.31
CA ARG A 125 -33.83 19.83 65.68
C ARG A 125 -33.46 20.85 66.80
N PRO A 126 -32.95 22.10 66.56
CA PRO A 126 -33.28 22.99 65.42
C PRO A 126 -32.17 23.89 64.84
N ALA A 127 -32.61 24.76 63.92
CA ALA A 127 -31.86 25.62 63.00
C ALA A 127 -31.28 26.92 63.59
N THR A 128 -30.42 27.57 62.78
CA THR A 128 -30.25 29.03 62.69
C THR A 128 -30.28 29.48 61.22
N THR A 129 -30.59 30.75 60.95
CA THR A 129 -30.84 31.31 59.60
C THR A 129 -29.74 32.27 59.10
N PRO A 130 -29.64 32.54 57.78
CA PRO A 130 -28.55 33.33 57.18
C PRO A 130 -28.94 34.77 56.76
N VAL A 131 -28.01 35.72 56.89
CA VAL A 131 -28.04 37.10 56.32
C VAL A 131 -26.59 37.63 56.20
N PRO A 132 -26.29 38.72 55.45
CA PRO A 132 -26.04 38.72 54.00
C PRO A 132 -24.57 39.09 53.64
N VAL A 133 -24.29 39.19 52.33
CA VAL A 133 -23.20 40.02 51.79
C VAL A 133 -23.81 41.03 50.83
N GLU A 134 -23.44 42.31 50.92
CA GLU A 134 -23.99 43.40 50.10
C GLU A 134 -23.29 43.53 48.74
N ASP A 135 -23.99 44.20 47.81
CA ASP A 135 -23.54 44.47 46.44
C ASP A 135 -22.56 45.66 46.37
N SER A 136 -21.65 45.62 45.39
CA SER A 136 -20.84 46.77 44.98
C SER A 136 -20.71 46.89 43.45
N SER A 137 -21.81 46.65 42.74
CA SER A 137 -21.93 46.83 41.29
C SER A 137 -21.73 48.30 40.86
N LYS A 138 -20.50 48.66 40.45
CA LYS A 138 -20.15 49.80 39.56
C LYS A 138 -18.65 49.86 39.22
N ASN A 139 -18.20 49.01 38.29
CA ASN A 139 -17.23 49.38 37.25
C ASN A 139 -16.95 48.21 36.30
N SER A 140 -17.66 48.19 35.17
CA SER A 140 -17.29 47.40 34.00
C SER A 140 -17.44 48.28 32.77
N THR A 141 -16.32 48.60 32.13
CA THR A 141 -16.33 49.17 30.77
C THR A 141 -17.06 48.21 29.82
N PRO A 142 -17.70 48.71 28.74
CA PRO A 142 -18.31 47.83 27.76
C PRO A 142 -17.26 46.88 27.18
N VAL A 143 -17.48 45.58 27.33
CA VAL A 143 -16.70 44.57 26.60
C VAL A 143 -16.98 44.81 25.11
N PRO A 144 -15.95 44.97 24.25
CA PRO A 144 -16.17 45.10 22.82
C PRO A 144 -16.98 43.91 22.30
N ALA A 145 -17.93 44.15 21.40
CA ALA A 145 -18.64 43.06 20.73
C ALA A 145 -17.61 42.11 20.10
N PRO A 146 -17.81 40.77 20.17
CA PRO A 146 -16.88 39.83 19.57
C PRO A 146 -16.70 40.18 18.10
N ALA A 147 -15.45 40.27 17.66
CA ALA A 147 -15.13 40.62 16.28
C ALA A 147 -15.87 39.66 15.33
N PRO A 148 -16.46 40.15 14.23
CA PRO A 148 -17.19 39.29 13.31
C PRO A 148 -16.25 38.19 12.79
N ALA A 149 -16.75 36.96 12.75
CA ALA A 149 -15.97 35.82 12.28
C ALA A 149 -15.43 36.11 10.88
N LEU A 150 -14.10 36.04 10.72
CA LEU A 150 -13.45 36.32 9.45
C LEU A 150 -13.99 35.37 8.37
N PRO A 151 -14.30 35.86 7.15
CA PRO A 151 -14.73 35.01 6.06
C PRO A 151 -13.64 34.00 5.70
N GLN A 152 -14.03 32.81 5.23
CA GLN A 152 -13.12 31.73 4.79
C GLN A 152 -12.44 32.02 3.43
N THR A 153 -12.10 33.28 3.15
CA THR A 153 -11.34 33.69 1.97
C THR A 153 -9.86 33.47 2.18
N ASP A 154 -9.19 32.87 1.19
CA ASP A 154 -7.73 32.71 1.18
C ASP A 154 -7.01 34.07 1.32
N PRO A 155 -5.98 34.21 2.18
CA PRO A 155 -5.34 35.50 2.39
C PRO A 155 -4.69 36.11 1.16
N ILE A 156 -4.16 35.31 0.22
CA ILE A 156 -3.59 35.86 -1.02
C ILE A 156 -4.72 36.28 -1.97
N ALA A 157 -5.82 35.52 -2.04
CA ALA A 157 -7.00 35.97 -2.80
C ALA A 157 -7.51 37.31 -2.26
N TRP A 158 -7.68 37.46 -0.94
CA TRP A 158 -8.06 38.72 -0.32
C TRP A 158 -7.07 39.85 -0.62
N LEU A 159 -5.76 39.58 -0.57
CA LEU A 159 -4.74 40.60 -0.89
C LEU A 159 -4.70 40.96 -2.39
N CYS A 160 -5.08 40.04 -3.28
CA CYS A 160 -5.25 40.32 -4.71
C CYS A 160 -6.45 41.23 -5.00
N ASP A 161 -7.46 41.24 -4.13
CA ASP A 161 -8.58 42.17 -4.15
C ASP A 161 -8.25 43.50 -3.43
N HIS A 162 -7.39 43.47 -2.40
CA HIS A 162 -7.00 44.60 -1.55
C HIS A 162 -5.51 44.99 -1.75
N ARG A 163 -5.13 45.22 -3.02
CA ARG A 163 -3.73 45.41 -3.43
C ARG A 163 -3.06 46.62 -2.80
N GLU A 164 -3.82 47.62 -2.36
CA GLU A 164 -3.31 48.78 -1.64
C GLU A 164 -2.77 48.46 -0.24
N ARG A 165 -3.12 47.28 0.31
CA ARG A 165 -2.58 46.73 1.57
C ARG A 165 -1.29 45.93 1.40
N ALA A 166 -0.86 45.64 0.16
CA ALA A 166 0.30 44.81 -0.08
C ALA A 166 1.62 45.47 0.38
N PRO A 167 2.58 44.70 0.91
CA PRO A 167 3.92 45.20 1.17
C PRO A 167 4.58 45.63 -0.14
N LYS A 168 5.24 46.79 -0.16
CA LYS A 168 5.85 47.35 -1.38
C LYS A 168 7.27 46.83 -1.64
N GLN A 169 7.92 46.29 -0.62
CA GLN A 169 9.30 45.81 -0.66
C GLN A 169 9.49 44.58 0.23
N LEU A 170 10.51 43.78 -0.09
CA LEU A 170 11.00 42.61 0.65
C LEU A 170 12.54 42.69 0.76
N VAL A 171 13.14 42.05 1.77
CA VAL A 171 14.60 41.98 1.92
C VAL A 171 15.07 40.53 1.72
N LEU A 172 15.97 40.32 0.76
CA LEU A 172 16.60 39.03 0.50
C LEU A 172 17.61 38.70 1.62
N ARG A 173 17.69 37.44 2.07
CA ARG A 173 18.60 37.01 3.15
C ARG A 173 19.66 35.97 2.77
N THR A 174 19.59 35.47 1.54
CA THR A 174 20.61 34.64 0.89
C THR A 174 20.94 35.27 -0.47
N PRO A 175 22.12 34.99 -1.06
CA PRO A 175 22.37 35.34 -2.44
C PRO A 175 21.40 34.62 -3.38
N VAL A 176 20.97 35.29 -4.44
CA VAL A 176 20.06 34.74 -5.45
C VAL A 176 20.65 34.96 -6.84
N ILE A 177 20.78 33.88 -7.62
CA ILE A 177 21.22 33.93 -9.01
C ILE A 177 19.97 33.94 -9.91
N PHE A 178 19.72 35.07 -10.55
CA PHE A 178 18.64 35.25 -11.52
C PHE A 178 19.15 34.99 -12.94
N ALA A 179 18.42 34.20 -13.73
CA ALA A 179 18.61 34.16 -15.17
C ALA A 179 18.00 35.42 -15.80
N VAL A 180 18.80 36.13 -16.61
CA VAL A 180 18.33 37.24 -17.44
C VAL A 180 17.87 36.66 -18.77
N THR A 181 16.67 37.02 -19.22
CA THR A 181 16.14 36.56 -20.50
C THR A 181 15.78 37.72 -21.42
N GLU A 182 16.40 37.77 -22.60
CA GLU A 182 16.00 38.64 -23.71
C GLU A 182 15.33 37.80 -24.79
N ASN A 183 14.18 38.25 -25.32
CA ASN A 183 13.44 37.55 -26.38
C ASN A 183 13.20 36.05 -26.09
N HIS A 184 12.87 35.72 -24.85
CA HIS A 184 12.67 34.36 -24.32
C HIS A 184 13.89 33.41 -24.42
N LYS A 185 15.10 33.95 -24.54
CA LYS A 185 16.36 33.20 -24.41
C LYS A 185 17.18 33.72 -23.24
N GLU A 186 17.84 32.83 -22.51
CA GLU A 186 18.77 33.18 -21.44
C GLU A 186 19.98 33.92 -22.02
N SER A 187 20.15 35.19 -21.66
CA SER A 187 21.21 36.09 -22.15
C SER A 187 22.31 36.35 -21.12
N GLY A 188 22.09 35.97 -19.85
CA GLY A 188 23.09 36.06 -18.80
C GLY A 188 22.55 35.64 -17.42
N LYS A 189 23.39 35.77 -16.39
CA LYS A 189 22.99 35.57 -14.98
C LYS A 189 23.42 36.75 -14.13
N VAL A 190 22.57 37.15 -13.20
CA VAL A 190 22.85 38.20 -12.21
C VAL A 190 22.74 37.59 -10.82
N GLU A 191 23.86 37.56 -10.11
CA GLU A 191 23.86 37.26 -8.67
C GLU A 191 23.53 38.54 -7.88
N VAL A 192 22.53 38.47 -7.03
CA VAL A 192 22.18 39.52 -6.06
C VAL A 192 22.55 39.04 -4.67
N PRO A 193 23.32 39.79 -3.88
CA PRO A 193 23.77 39.36 -2.55
C PRO A 193 22.65 39.37 -1.50
N ALA A 194 22.87 38.62 -0.43
CA ALA A 194 22.08 38.71 0.79
C ALA A 194 22.06 40.16 1.33
N GLY A 195 20.92 40.59 1.86
CA GLY A 195 20.68 41.95 2.36
C GLY A 195 20.07 42.91 1.33
N ALA A 196 20.03 42.55 0.04
CA ALA A 196 19.43 43.39 -0.99
C ALA A 196 17.90 43.53 -0.83
N THR A 197 17.38 44.73 -1.10
CA THR A 197 15.94 45.00 -1.10
C THR A 197 15.35 44.79 -2.49
N ALA A 198 14.30 43.97 -2.58
CA ALA A 198 13.49 43.76 -3.77
C ALA A 198 12.18 44.58 -3.68
N GLN A 199 11.72 45.15 -4.79
CA GLN A 199 10.40 45.78 -4.89
C GLN A 199 9.37 44.76 -5.39
N ILE A 200 8.18 44.74 -4.80
CA ILE A 200 7.04 44.02 -5.39
C ILE A 200 6.44 44.90 -6.49
N VAL A 201 6.31 44.34 -7.69
CA VAL A 201 5.75 45.01 -8.88
C VAL A 201 4.28 44.63 -9.07
N ASP A 202 3.99 43.32 -9.02
CA ASP A 202 2.66 42.74 -9.17
C ASP A 202 2.60 41.39 -8.44
N PHE A 203 1.40 40.83 -8.27
CA PHE A 203 1.17 39.48 -7.77
C PHE A 203 -0.22 38.95 -8.17
N THR A 204 -0.39 37.64 -8.07
CA THR A 204 -1.64 36.90 -8.28
C THR A 204 -1.81 35.87 -7.17
N ALA A 205 -2.91 35.10 -7.18
CA ALA A 205 -3.09 33.96 -6.28
C ALA A 205 -1.97 32.89 -6.36
N THR A 206 -1.19 32.87 -7.45
CA THR A 206 -0.18 31.82 -7.73
C THR A 206 1.21 32.36 -8.11
N THR A 207 1.39 33.67 -8.32
CA THR A 207 2.69 34.27 -8.71
C THR A 207 2.95 35.62 -8.02
N VAL A 208 4.22 35.98 -7.85
CA VAL A 208 4.68 37.33 -7.45
C VAL A 208 5.75 37.82 -8.42
N ASP A 209 5.67 39.10 -8.81
CA ASP A 209 6.63 39.75 -9.69
C ASP A 209 7.52 40.68 -8.86
N LEU A 210 8.81 40.35 -8.77
CA LEU A 210 9.80 41.11 -8.01
C LEU A 210 10.73 41.87 -8.95
N ARG A 211 10.93 43.17 -8.69
CA ARG A 211 11.98 43.97 -9.32
C ARG A 211 13.20 44.06 -8.40
N VAL A 212 14.36 43.75 -8.96
CA VAL A 212 15.66 43.88 -8.29
C VAL A 212 16.61 44.59 -9.25
N VAL A 213 17.11 45.76 -8.83
CA VAL A 213 17.81 46.73 -9.70
C VAL A 213 16.94 47.06 -10.94
N ASN A 214 17.34 46.59 -12.13
CA ASN A 214 16.68 46.87 -13.40
C ASN A 214 15.96 45.66 -14.03
N ALA A 215 16.00 44.49 -13.39
CA ALA A 215 15.30 43.29 -13.85
C ALA A 215 14.00 43.07 -13.05
N THR A 216 12.97 42.55 -13.70
CA THR A 216 11.71 42.09 -13.07
C THR A 216 11.53 40.61 -13.34
N VAL A 217 11.23 39.81 -12.31
CA VAL A 217 11.15 38.34 -12.38
C VAL A 217 9.87 37.84 -11.72
N ARG A 218 9.14 36.98 -12.41
CA ARG A 218 7.93 36.29 -11.93
C ARG A 218 8.30 34.98 -11.23
N ILE A 219 7.84 34.80 -9.99
CA ILE A 219 8.14 33.65 -9.13
C ILE A 219 6.79 33.02 -8.68
N PRO A 220 6.65 31.68 -8.63
CA PRO A 220 5.48 31.05 -8.02
C PRO A 220 5.30 31.42 -6.54
N VAL A 221 4.05 31.50 -6.07
CA VAL A 221 3.74 31.80 -4.65
C VAL A 221 3.92 30.54 -3.79
N ASP A 222 5.16 30.32 -3.35
CA ASP A 222 5.44 29.70 -2.06
C ASP A 222 6.29 30.65 -1.21
N ILE A 223 5.60 31.56 -0.52
CA ILE A 223 6.18 32.54 0.39
C ILE A 223 5.27 32.72 1.61
N THR A 224 5.52 31.91 2.64
CA THR A 224 4.87 31.98 3.95
C THR A 224 4.78 33.40 4.50
N ASN A 225 5.83 34.21 4.26
CA ASN A 225 5.85 35.64 4.54
C ASN A 225 4.65 36.41 3.96
N LEU A 226 4.35 36.26 2.65
CA LEU A 226 3.28 37.05 2.02
C LEU A 226 1.90 36.59 2.50
N ARG A 227 1.73 35.29 2.77
CA ARG A 227 0.53 34.75 3.42
C ARG A 227 0.33 35.29 4.84
N MET A 228 1.41 35.36 5.64
CA MET A 228 1.37 35.96 6.99
C MET A 228 1.11 37.47 6.96
N LEU A 229 1.72 38.20 6.02
CA LEU A 229 1.50 39.65 5.86
C LEU A 229 0.09 39.97 5.35
N ALA A 230 -0.45 39.14 4.44
CA ALA A 230 -1.85 39.21 4.02
C ALA A 230 -2.81 38.97 5.19
N GLN A 231 -2.59 37.91 5.98
CA GLN A 231 -3.38 37.63 7.18
C GLN A 231 -3.32 38.79 8.20
N ALA A 232 -2.13 39.34 8.45
CA ALA A 232 -1.98 40.49 9.34
C ALA A 232 -2.71 41.75 8.81
N ALA A 233 -2.74 41.94 7.49
CA ALA A 233 -3.47 43.04 6.84
C ALA A 233 -5.00 42.85 6.88
N MET A 234 -5.50 41.62 6.70
CA MET A 234 -6.92 41.25 6.90
C MET A 234 -7.37 41.58 8.33
N GLU A 235 -6.51 41.30 9.30
CA GLU A 235 -6.74 41.55 10.73
C GLU A 235 -6.46 43.00 11.17
N GLY A 236 -6.16 43.90 10.23
CA GLY A 236 -5.92 45.33 10.49
C GLY A 236 -4.67 45.64 11.31
N ARG A 237 -3.77 44.68 11.52
CA ARG A 237 -2.55 44.85 12.32
C ARG A 237 -1.47 45.56 11.51
N THR A 238 -0.79 46.54 12.09
CA THR A 238 0.39 47.17 11.46
C THR A 238 1.56 46.17 11.39
N PRO A 239 2.13 45.87 10.21
CA PRO A 239 3.14 44.83 10.05
C PRO A 239 4.53 45.30 10.49
N ALA A 240 4.75 45.39 11.81
CA ALA A 240 5.97 45.94 12.42
C ALA A 240 6.61 45.02 13.48
N ALA A 241 6.55 43.68 13.30
CA ALA A 241 7.20 42.73 14.23
C ALA A 241 7.60 41.35 13.66
N VAL A 242 7.61 41.11 12.33
CA VAL A 242 8.01 39.79 11.76
C VAL A 242 8.99 39.96 10.59
N ALA A 243 10.27 40.16 10.93
CA ALA A 243 11.37 40.19 9.96
C ALA A 243 12.20 38.90 10.04
N SER A 244 11.56 37.73 9.91
CA SER A 244 12.22 36.42 10.12
C SER A 244 11.43 35.21 9.59
N ALA A 245 11.17 35.16 8.28
CA ALA A 245 10.83 33.90 7.58
C ALA A 245 11.44 33.87 6.17
N GLU A 246 11.45 32.71 5.53
CA GLU A 246 12.16 32.45 4.28
C GLU A 246 11.46 33.00 3.02
N VAL A 247 12.26 33.23 1.98
CA VAL A 247 11.84 33.29 0.57
C VAL A 247 12.88 32.48 -0.21
N GLN A 248 12.50 31.26 -0.62
CA GLN A 248 13.37 30.36 -1.40
C GLN A 248 12.99 30.47 -2.89
N PRO A 249 13.80 31.11 -3.75
CA PRO A 249 13.49 31.21 -5.17
C PRO A 249 13.71 29.85 -5.85
N MET A 250 12.62 29.21 -6.30
CA MET A 250 12.69 27.93 -7.01
C MET A 250 13.41 28.06 -8.36
N HIS A 251 14.65 27.58 -8.40
CA HIS A 251 15.29 27.04 -9.60
C HIS A 251 15.77 25.61 -9.34
N VAL A 252 14.79 24.76 -9.04
CA VAL A 252 14.95 23.33 -8.75
C VAL A 252 13.80 22.60 -9.45
N ASN A 253 14.06 21.43 -10.02
CA ASN A 253 12.97 20.54 -10.45
C ASN A 253 12.06 20.26 -9.25
N SER A 254 10.75 20.35 -9.42
CA SER A 254 9.74 20.36 -8.34
C SER A 254 9.60 19.07 -7.51
N ARG A 255 10.53 18.13 -7.66
CA ARG A 255 10.70 16.92 -6.83
C ARG A 255 11.70 17.14 -5.69
N THR A 256 12.78 17.88 -5.96
CA THR A 256 13.96 17.99 -5.09
C THR A 256 13.85 19.12 -4.06
N ALA A 257 13.02 20.14 -4.30
CA ALA A 257 12.88 21.30 -3.39
C ALA A 257 12.28 20.96 -2.01
N VAL A 258 11.52 19.87 -1.90
CA VAL A 258 10.96 19.41 -0.60
C VAL A 258 12.03 18.70 0.24
N LEU A 259 12.97 18.01 -0.42
CA LEU A 259 14.01 17.20 0.20
C LEU A 259 15.39 17.90 0.24
N SER A 260 15.48 19.16 -0.17
CA SER A 260 16.66 20.02 0.04
C SER A 260 16.72 20.66 1.43
N ARG A 261 15.75 20.37 2.32
CA ARG A 261 15.86 20.68 3.75
C ARG A 261 16.86 19.72 4.42
N ARG A 262 17.57 20.21 5.45
CA ARG A 262 18.41 19.33 6.28
C ARG A 262 17.53 18.31 6.99
N PHE A 263 17.96 17.05 7.03
CA PHE A 263 17.22 15.99 7.71
C PHE A 263 17.10 16.26 9.21
N ALA A 264 15.90 16.04 9.75
CA ALA A 264 15.67 16.05 11.18
C ALA A 264 16.23 14.76 11.81
N HIS A 265 16.99 14.91 12.90
CA HIS A 265 17.53 13.79 13.70
C HIS A 265 17.29 14.03 15.19
N PRO A 266 16.76 13.04 15.95
CA PRO A 266 16.23 11.78 15.45
C PRO A 266 14.92 12.00 14.67
N SER A 267 14.59 11.10 13.75
CA SER A 267 13.29 11.07 13.05
C SER A 267 12.82 9.67 12.61
N ALA A 268 13.71 8.70 12.47
CA ALA A 268 13.43 7.43 11.81
C ALA A 268 13.29 6.25 12.80
N PRO A 269 12.11 5.95 13.38
CA PRO A 269 10.78 6.54 13.15
C PRO A 269 10.28 7.48 14.29
N LEU A 270 11.08 7.71 15.33
CA LEU A 270 10.76 8.62 16.44
C LEU A 270 11.57 9.91 16.32
N ASN A 271 10.95 11.06 16.63
CA ASN A 271 11.64 12.34 16.75
C ASN A 271 11.83 12.74 18.21
N LEU A 272 12.58 13.83 18.44
CA LEU A 272 12.87 14.31 19.79
C LEU A 272 11.60 14.67 20.60
N GLU A 273 10.52 15.09 19.94
CA GLU A 273 9.26 15.45 20.60
C GLU A 273 8.43 14.23 20.96
N ASP A 274 8.41 13.17 20.13
CA ASP A 274 7.83 11.88 20.53
C ASP A 274 8.59 11.35 21.75
N LEU A 275 9.93 11.37 21.74
CA LEU A 275 10.76 10.86 22.83
C LEU A 275 10.48 11.62 24.14
N LYS A 276 10.37 12.96 24.11
CA LYS A 276 9.92 13.76 25.26
C LYS A 276 8.51 13.35 25.71
N THR A 277 7.57 13.22 24.78
CA THR A 277 6.16 12.92 25.05
C THR A 277 6.01 11.55 25.70
N LEU A 278 6.70 10.52 25.20
CA LEU A 278 6.80 9.21 25.82
C LEU A 278 7.38 9.32 27.23
N LYS A 279 8.52 10.02 27.39
CA LYS A 279 9.20 10.20 28.68
C LYS A 279 8.35 10.92 29.73
N ALA A 280 7.51 11.86 29.32
CA ALA A 280 6.61 12.63 30.17
C ALA A 280 5.32 11.88 30.60
N ASN A 281 5.15 10.63 30.16
CA ASN A 281 3.98 9.81 30.45
C ASN A 281 4.29 8.38 30.95
N LEU A 282 5.56 8.02 31.20
CA LEU A 282 5.96 6.67 31.67
C LEU A 282 5.38 6.26 33.03
N ASP A 283 4.74 7.18 33.74
CA ASP A 283 4.02 7.01 35.01
C ASP A 283 2.50 6.78 34.83
N LYS A 284 1.98 6.99 33.62
CA LYS A 284 0.55 6.91 33.26
C LYS A 284 0.30 5.74 32.32
N GLU A 285 -0.84 5.08 32.46
CA GLU A 285 -1.27 4.10 31.44
C GLU A 285 -1.70 4.85 30.15
N PRO A 286 -1.47 4.28 28.95
CA PRO A 286 -0.88 2.96 28.69
C PRO A 286 0.66 2.91 28.70
N TRP A 287 1.37 4.05 28.62
CA TRP A 287 2.83 4.07 28.47
C TRP A 287 3.58 3.41 29.62
N LYS A 288 3.05 3.48 30.85
CA LYS A 288 3.62 2.82 32.03
C LYS A 288 3.69 1.30 31.89
N SER A 289 2.61 0.65 31.47
CA SER A 289 2.63 -0.79 31.16
C SER A 289 3.63 -1.13 30.05
N GLY A 290 3.70 -0.32 28.99
CA GLY A 290 4.64 -0.51 27.88
C GLY A 290 6.11 -0.32 28.28
N TYR A 291 6.38 0.69 29.11
CA TYR A 291 7.70 0.95 29.68
C TYR A 291 8.13 -0.13 30.67
N ALA A 292 7.20 -0.66 31.49
CA ALA A 292 7.48 -1.81 32.36
C ALA A 292 7.82 -3.06 31.54
N ALA A 293 7.12 -3.31 30.43
CA ALA A 293 7.44 -4.39 29.50
C ALA A 293 8.82 -4.19 28.85
N LEU A 294 9.13 -2.99 28.36
CA LEU A 294 10.45 -2.62 27.84
C LEU A 294 11.56 -2.82 28.88
N ALA A 295 11.38 -2.38 30.12
CA ALA A 295 12.38 -2.48 31.17
C ALA A 295 12.62 -3.93 31.65
N ALA A 296 11.62 -4.81 31.53
CA ALA A 296 11.74 -6.23 31.86
C ALA A 296 12.47 -7.05 30.79
N ASP A 297 12.41 -6.60 29.53
CA ASP A 297 12.96 -7.29 28.36
C ASP A 297 14.46 -7.64 28.52
N PRO A 298 14.90 -8.87 28.21
CA PRO A 298 16.32 -9.26 28.24
C PRO A 298 17.25 -8.36 27.42
N HIS A 299 16.79 -7.82 26.29
CA HIS A 299 17.54 -6.93 25.40
C HIS A 299 17.78 -5.55 26.03
N SER A 300 16.98 -5.12 27.01
CA SER A 300 17.15 -3.86 27.75
C SER A 300 18.26 -3.90 28.81
N ARG A 301 19.00 -5.01 28.96
CA ARG A 301 19.95 -5.21 30.06
C ARG A 301 21.37 -4.78 29.65
N VAL A 302 21.95 -3.80 30.35
CA VAL A 302 23.34 -3.34 30.14
C VAL A 302 24.35 -4.51 30.20
N GLY A 303 24.15 -5.41 31.17
CA GLY A 303 24.97 -6.62 31.34
C GLY A 303 24.70 -7.74 30.32
N GLY A 304 23.79 -7.54 29.36
CA GLY A 304 23.54 -8.49 28.28
C GLY A 304 24.78 -8.70 27.40
N ARG A 305 25.00 -9.93 26.93
CA ARG A 305 26.08 -10.23 25.99
C ARG A 305 25.62 -9.92 24.55
N MET A 306 26.48 -9.27 23.78
CA MET A 306 26.31 -9.14 22.32
C MET A 306 26.43 -10.51 21.67
N SER A 307 25.54 -10.84 20.74
CA SER A 307 25.49 -12.15 20.09
C SER A 307 26.45 -12.28 18.90
N GLY A 308 26.77 -11.18 18.22
CA GLY A 308 27.82 -11.10 17.19
C GLY A 308 29.01 -10.22 17.63
N PRO A 309 29.58 -9.41 16.73
CA PRO A 309 29.22 -9.21 15.32
C PRO A 309 29.77 -10.32 14.40
N PHE A 310 29.25 -10.40 13.17
CA PHE A 310 29.73 -11.35 12.16
C PHE A 310 29.97 -10.65 10.81
N ALA A 311 30.93 -11.18 10.02
CA ALA A 311 31.29 -10.61 8.71
C ALA A 311 30.21 -10.84 7.63
N GLU A 312 29.44 -11.93 7.74
CA GLU A 312 28.28 -12.22 6.89
C GLU A 312 27.05 -12.47 7.78
N VAL A 313 25.90 -11.94 7.34
CA VAL A 313 24.55 -12.32 7.78
C VAL A 313 23.76 -12.70 6.52
N GLY A 314 22.75 -13.56 6.60
CA GLY A 314 21.90 -13.87 5.45
C GLY A 314 20.56 -14.47 5.83
N ARG A 315 19.56 -14.33 4.93
CA ARG A 315 18.21 -14.95 5.06
C ARG A 315 17.88 -15.75 3.80
N ALA A 316 17.53 -17.03 4.02
CA ALA A 316 17.35 -18.06 2.99
C ALA A 316 18.53 -18.14 1.99
N PRO A 317 19.64 -18.83 2.33
CA PRO A 317 19.89 -19.57 3.58
C PRO A 317 20.10 -18.63 4.79
N ASN A 318 19.83 -19.13 6.00
CA ASN A 318 19.98 -18.34 7.22
C ASN A 318 21.41 -18.45 7.76
N VAL A 319 22.14 -17.34 7.74
CA VAL A 319 23.54 -17.24 8.20
C VAL A 319 23.60 -16.13 9.26
N ASN A 320 24.05 -16.45 10.48
CA ASN A 320 24.20 -15.51 11.62
C ASN A 320 22.98 -14.62 11.95
N LEU A 321 21.80 -14.98 11.43
CA LEU A 321 20.59 -14.14 11.40
C LEU A 321 19.95 -13.97 12.79
N GLY A 322 19.91 -15.04 13.59
CA GLY A 322 19.45 -14.98 14.98
C GLY A 322 20.26 -14.00 15.84
N PRO A 323 21.61 -14.13 15.88
CA PRO A 323 22.49 -13.16 16.51
C PRO A 323 22.28 -11.72 16.03
N TRP A 324 22.13 -11.49 14.73
CA TRP A 324 21.85 -10.15 14.19
C TRP A 324 20.52 -9.59 14.72
N ARG A 325 19.42 -10.33 14.63
CA ARG A 325 18.09 -9.93 15.14
C ARG A 325 18.09 -9.56 16.64
N ASN A 326 18.77 -10.39 17.44
CA ASN A 326 18.96 -10.16 18.88
C ASN A 326 19.69 -8.83 19.13
N ASP A 327 20.78 -8.59 18.41
CA ASP A 327 21.62 -7.41 18.63
C ASP A 327 20.95 -6.14 18.09
N MET A 328 20.22 -6.20 16.97
CA MET A 328 19.42 -5.07 16.48
C MET A 328 18.27 -4.72 17.45
N THR A 329 17.66 -5.73 18.08
CA THR A 329 16.66 -5.51 19.15
C THR A 329 17.32 -4.94 20.41
N SER A 330 18.55 -5.35 20.74
CA SER A 330 19.33 -4.79 21.84
C SER A 330 19.65 -3.31 21.62
N ILE A 331 20.15 -2.93 20.44
CA ILE A 331 20.38 -1.52 20.05
C ILE A 331 19.11 -0.69 20.28
N TRP A 332 17.97 -1.21 19.83
CA TRP A 332 16.67 -0.55 19.91
C TRP A 332 16.10 -0.39 21.34
N CYS A 333 16.19 -1.43 22.15
CA CYS A 333 15.74 -1.40 23.54
C CYS A 333 16.65 -0.52 24.41
N LEU A 334 17.96 -0.68 24.28
CA LEU A 334 18.96 0.07 25.05
C LEU A 334 18.96 1.57 24.72
N ALA A 335 18.83 1.96 23.44
CA ALA A 335 18.76 3.38 23.06
C ALA A 335 17.54 4.10 23.68
N ARG A 336 16.39 3.42 23.76
CA ARG A 336 15.19 3.92 24.46
C ARG A 336 15.39 3.97 25.97
N MET A 337 15.96 2.92 26.58
CA MET A 337 16.29 2.92 28.00
C MET A 337 17.28 4.02 28.39
N TRP A 338 18.24 4.36 27.52
CA TRP A 338 19.07 5.56 27.66
C TRP A 338 18.22 6.82 27.75
N TYR A 339 17.37 7.08 26.75
CA TYR A 339 16.61 8.33 26.70
C TYR A 339 15.69 8.47 27.91
N PHE A 340 14.97 7.41 28.28
CA PHE A 340 14.04 7.42 29.41
C PHE A 340 14.75 7.58 30.75
N THR A 341 15.81 6.82 31.03
CA THR A 341 16.48 6.84 32.35
C THR A 341 17.55 7.92 32.51
N GLY A 342 18.18 8.39 31.42
CA GLY A 342 19.39 9.21 31.46
C GLY A 342 20.65 8.45 31.89
N ASN A 343 20.60 7.13 32.09
CA ASN A 343 21.76 6.32 32.47
C ASN A 343 22.63 6.03 31.23
N LYS A 344 23.79 6.68 31.16
CA LYS A 344 24.76 6.59 30.04
C LYS A 344 25.20 5.16 29.72
N ALA A 345 25.13 4.22 30.67
CA ALA A 345 25.52 2.83 30.44
C ALA A 345 24.63 2.11 29.41
N TYR A 346 23.35 2.48 29.29
CA TYR A 346 22.49 1.95 28.22
C TYR A 346 22.93 2.47 26.84
N ALA A 347 23.26 3.76 26.74
CA ALA A 347 23.68 4.38 25.49
C ALA A 347 25.00 3.81 24.99
N GLN A 348 26.00 3.74 25.89
CA GLN A 348 27.30 3.12 25.61
C GLN A 348 27.10 1.68 25.11
N LYS A 349 26.27 0.89 25.79
CA LYS A 349 26.00 -0.49 25.39
C LYS A 349 25.33 -0.60 24.02
N ALA A 350 24.37 0.27 23.70
CA ALA A 350 23.72 0.31 22.38
C ALA A 350 24.72 0.71 21.27
N HIS A 351 25.51 1.75 21.53
CA HIS A 351 26.58 2.24 20.67
C HIS A 351 27.62 1.14 20.37
N ASP A 352 28.14 0.47 21.39
CA ASP A 352 29.21 -0.52 21.24
C ASP A 352 28.76 -1.69 20.36
N ILE A 353 27.50 -2.13 20.50
CA ILE A 353 26.90 -3.16 19.64
C ILE A 353 26.76 -2.63 18.19
N LEU A 354 26.24 -1.42 18.01
CA LEU A 354 26.05 -0.81 16.70
C LEU A 354 27.37 -0.60 15.94
N ILE A 355 28.42 -0.10 16.60
CA ILE A 355 29.74 0.12 16.01
C ILE A 355 30.47 -1.20 15.76
N ALA A 356 30.38 -2.19 16.66
CA ALA A 356 30.95 -3.52 16.42
C ALA A 356 30.34 -4.19 15.18
N TRP A 357 29.02 -4.12 15.01
CA TRP A 357 28.34 -4.58 13.80
C TRP A 357 28.72 -3.75 12.57
N SER A 358 28.72 -2.42 12.66
CA SER A 358 29.02 -1.51 11.54
C SER A 358 30.45 -1.64 11.00
N THR A 359 31.40 -1.95 11.88
CA THR A 359 32.82 -2.14 11.52
C THR A 359 33.11 -3.56 11.03
N THR A 360 32.36 -4.58 11.47
CA THR A 360 32.66 -6.00 11.17
C THR A 360 31.87 -6.55 9.99
N HIS A 361 30.58 -6.25 9.88
CA HIS A 361 29.67 -6.84 8.88
C HIS A 361 29.97 -6.30 7.48
N LYS A 362 30.05 -7.19 6.48
CA LYS A 362 30.46 -6.88 5.10
C LYS A 362 29.42 -7.24 4.04
N VAL A 363 28.61 -8.27 4.26
CA VAL A 363 27.58 -8.71 3.31
C VAL A 363 26.33 -9.20 4.06
N PHE A 364 25.16 -8.65 3.71
CA PHE A 364 23.87 -9.28 4.02
C PHE A 364 23.41 -10.09 2.79
N SER A 365 23.45 -11.42 2.88
CA SER A 365 23.30 -12.37 1.79
C SER A 365 21.94 -13.10 1.76
N GLY A 366 21.79 -14.03 0.81
CA GLY A 366 20.59 -14.84 0.64
C GLY A 366 19.54 -14.22 -0.30
N ARG A 367 18.38 -14.88 -0.42
CA ARG A 367 17.30 -14.46 -1.35
C ARG A 367 16.22 -13.61 -0.69
N GLU A 368 16.13 -13.62 0.63
CA GLU A 368 15.08 -12.95 1.41
C GLU A 368 15.61 -11.82 2.31
N ALA A 369 16.90 -11.46 2.20
CA ALA A 369 17.58 -10.46 3.05
C ALA A 369 16.74 -9.22 3.40
N THR A 370 16.07 -8.62 2.40
CA THR A 370 15.20 -7.45 2.56
C THR A 370 14.09 -7.61 3.60
N LEU A 371 13.56 -8.83 3.79
CA LEU A 371 12.48 -9.06 4.74
C LEU A 371 12.97 -8.77 6.16
N ASP A 372 14.13 -9.29 6.56
CA ASP A 372 14.74 -8.98 7.86
C ASP A 372 15.17 -7.52 7.98
N LEU A 373 15.64 -6.91 6.89
CA LEU A 373 16.01 -5.50 6.88
C LEU A 373 14.80 -4.59 7.11
N GLY A 374 13.62 -4.94 6.58
CA GLY A 374 12.35 -4.26 6.85
C GLY A 374 11.79 -4.58 8.24
N ASP A 375 11.72 -5.87 8.60
CA ASP A 375 11.18 -6.38 9.86
C ASP A 375 11.88 -5.73 11.08
N TYR A 376 13.17 -5.36 10.94
CA TYR A 376 14.00 -4.74 11.98
C TYR A 376 14.44 -3.29 11.65
N ALA A 377 13.97 -2.66 10.57
CA ALA A 377 14.41 -1.33 10.12
C ALA A 377 14.34 -0.28 11.24
N TYR A 378 13.17 -0.16 11.86
CA TYR A 378 12.93 0.76 12.97
C TYR A 378 13.77 0.47 14.21
N LYS A 379 14.30 -0.76 14.35
CA LYS A 379 15.13 -1.16 15.49
C LYS A 379 16.57 -0.67 15.33
N PHE A 380 17.24 -1.06 14.24
CA PHE A 380 18.64 -0.71 14.05
C PHE A 380 18.84 0.75 13.60
N VAL A 381 17.96 1.28 12.74
CA VAL A 381 18.00 2.71 12.40
C VAL A 381 17.49 3.55 13.56
N GLY A 382 16.35 3.20 14.17
CA GLY A 382 15.80 3.99 15.28
C GLY A 382 16.70 4.05 16.51
N GLY A 383 17.45 2.99 16.81
CA GLY A 383 18.44 3.04 17.87
C GLY A 383 19.64 3.91 17.51
N ALA A 384 20.12 3.83 16.26
CA ALA A 384 21.19 4.71 15.75
C ALA A 384 20.76 6.19 15.74
N GLU A 385 19.53 6.49 15.35
CA GLU A 385 18.92 7.82 15.38
C GLU A 385 18.82 8.37 16.80
N ILE A 386 18.28 7.60 17.75
CA ILE A 386 18.17 8.02 19.16
C ILE A 386 19.56 8.30 19.74
N LEU A 387 20.58 7.49 19.43
CA LEU A 387 21.95 7.75 19.86
C LEU A 387 22.50 9.03 19.22
N ARG A 388 22.49 9.12 17.87
CA ARG A 388 22.97 10.28 17.09
C ARG A 388 22.33 11.60 17.53
N GLY A 389 21.02 11.58 17.79
CA GLY A 389 20.24 12.77 18.09
C GLY A 389 20.10 13.11 19.58
N THR A 390 20.53 12.24 20.51
CA THR A 390 20.30 12.47 21.95
C THR A 390 21.44 12.09 22.90
N TRP A 391 22.45 11.33 22.49
CA TRP A 391 23.53 10.89 23.38
C TRP A 391 24.80 11.75 23.21
N PRO A 392 25.24 12.50 24.24
CA PRO A 392 26.44 13.35 24.14
C PRO A 392 27.78 12.61 23.98
N GLY A 393 27.78 11.27 23.93
CA GLY A 393 28.96 10.46 23.60
C GLY A 393 29.10 10.15 22.11
N TRP A 394 28.08 10.45 21.29
CA TRP A 394 28.08 10.17 19.86
C TRP A 394 28.93 11.18 19.07
N THR A 395 29.74 10.70 18.13
CA THR A 395 30.68 11.53 17.36
C THR A 395 30.37 11.60 15.86
N GLU A 396 31.05 12.50 15.15
CA GLU A 396 31.05 12.54 13.69
C GLU A 396 31.68 11.28 13.07
N ALA A 397 32.64 10.65 13.76
CA ALA A 397 33.26 9.40 13.32
C ALA A 397 32.29 8.21 13.42
N ASP A 398 31.45 8.16 14.46
CA ASP A 398 30.39 7.15 14.61
C ASP A 398 29.33 7.33 13.53
N THR A 399 28.95 8.60 13.28
CA THR A 399 28.07 8.98 12.15
C THR A 399 28.64 8.47 10.83
N ALA A 400 29.90 8.78 10.51
CA ALA A 400 30.55 8.32 9.28
C ALA A 400 30.66 6.77 9.20
N THR A 401 30.88 6.11 10.34
CA THR A 401 30.98 4.64 10.43
C THR A 401 29.64 3.96 10.12
N VAL A 402 28.57 4.39 10.79
CA VAL A 402 27.23 3.80 10.58
C VAL A 402 26.66 4.17 9.21
N LYS A 403 26.92 5.39 8.70
CA LYS A 403 26.55 5.76 7.33
C LYS A 403 27.22 4.86 6.29
N ASN A 404 28.50 4.56 6.45
CA ASN A 404 29.21 3.65 5.54
C ASN A 404 28.64 2.21 5.63
N TYR A 405 28.31 1.72 6.83
CA TYR A 405 27.68 0.41 6.99
C TYR A 405 26.31 0.34 6.29
N PHE A 406 25.43 1.32 6.53
CA PHE A 406 24.12 1.38 5.88
C PHE A 406 24.26 1.50 4.36
N ALA A 407 25.09 2.44 3.87
CA ALA A 407 25.25 2.71 2.44
C ALA A 407 25.98 1.60 1.64
N LYS A 408 26.86 0.81 2.27
CA LYS A 408 27.70 -0.19 1.56
C LYS A 408 27.32 -1.64 1.83
N VAL A 409 26.61 -1.95 2.93
CA VAL A 409 26.29 -3.32 3.34
C VAL A 409 24.79 -3.59 3.37
N LEU A 410 24.00 -2.70 3.98
CA LEU A 410 22.57 -2.95 4.21
C LEU A 410 21.68 -2.45 3.06
N LEU A 411 21.84 -1.21 2.59
CA LEU A 411 21.05 -0.67 1.47
C LEU A 411 21.13 -1.52 0.18
N PRO A 412 22.30 -2.03 -0.25
CA PRO A 412 22.37 -2.94 -1.42
C PRO A 412 21.56 -4.25 -1.24
N ALA A 413 21.25 -4.64 -0.01
CA ALA A 413 20.50 -5.87 0.31
C ALA A 413 18.99 -5.66 0.49
N THR A 414 18.50 -4.42 0.65
CA THR A 414 17.04 -4.12 0.65
C THR A 414 16.43 -4.31 -0.74
N ASN A 415 17.20 -4.01 -1.80
CA ASN A 415 16.79 -4.28 -3.17
C ASN A 415 17.97 -4.57 -4.11
N LYS A 416 18.50 -5.80 -4.00
CA LYS A 416 19.55 -6.33 -4.89
C LYS A 416 19.15 -6.49 -6.37
N TYR A 417 17.89 -6.21 -6.72
CA TYR A 417 17.39 -6.28 -8.09
C TYR A 417 17.31 -4.89 -8.75
N GLY A 418 17.42 -3.80 -7.98
CA GLY A 418 17.37 -2.43 -8.49
C GLY A 418 15.97 -1.79 -8.43
N GLU A 419 15.94 -0.46 -8.47
CA GLU A 419 14.87 0.47 -8.03
C GLU A 419 13.45 0.27 -8.61
N ASN A 420 13.22 -0.67 -9.52
CA ASN A 420 11.89 -1.00 -10.05
C ASN A 420 11.61 -2.52 -10.14
N MET A 421 12.46 -3.35 -9.53
CA MET A 421 12.32 -4.81 -9.44
C MET A 421 12.14 -5.27 -7.99
N TYR A 422 11.22 -4.64 -7.26
CA TYR A 422 10.88 -5.01 -5.88
C TYR A 422 10.06 -6.30 -5.82
N GLY A 423 10.17 -7.01 -4.69
CA GLY A 423 9.24 -8.10 -4.38
C GLY A 423 7.83 -7.56 -4.13
N ALA A 424 6.81 -8.35 -4.47
CA ALA A 424 5.41 -7.93 -4.37
C ALA A 424 4.94 -7.64 -2.94
N GLY A 425 3.92 -6.79 -2.80
CA GLY A 425 3.16 -6.59 -1.57
C GLY A 425 4.02 -6.22 -0.37
N ASN A 426 3.86 -6.98 0.72
CA ASN A 426 4.61 -6.82 1.96
C ASN A 426 6.13 -6.82 1.75
N LYS A 427 6.65 -7.60 0.79
CA LYS A 427 8.09 -7.75 0.56
C LYS A 427 8.72 -6.45 0.09
N GLY A 428 8.07 -5.76 -0.84
CA GLY A 428 8.53 -4.48 -1.37
C GLY A 428 8.23 -3.31 -0.44
N ALA A 429 7.14 -3.38 0.32
CA ALA A 429 6.89 -2.43 1.41
C ALA A 429 8.00 -2.50 2.48
N LEU A 430 8.41 -3.72 2.88
CA LEU A 430 9.56 -3.97 3.77
C LEU A 430 10.88 -3.45 3.16
N SER A 431 11.12 -3.65 1.86
CA SER A 431 12.27 -3.04 1.17
C SER A 431 12.27 -1.51 1.22
N MET A 432 11.13 -0.87 0.95
CA MET A 432 11.03 0.61 0.92
C MET A 432 11.19 1.23 2.32
N VAL A 433 10.60 0.66 3.36
CA VAL A 433 10.76 1.17 4.73
C VAL A 433 12.20 0.97 5.22
N ALA A 434 12.85 -0.17 4.91
CA ALA A 434 14.26 -0.38 5.21
C ALA A 434 15.16 0.64 4.49
N ALA A 435 14.89 0.91 3.21
CA ALA A 435 15.63 1.87 2.41
C ALA A 435 15.48 3.29 2.97
N ALA A 436 14.26 3.81 3.04
CA ALA A 436 13.98 5.19 3.45
C ALA A 436 14.53 5.56 4.85
N LEU A 437 14.41 4.66 5.83
CA LEU A 437 14.93 4.92 7.17
C LEU A 437 16.47 5.05 7.14
N MET A 438 17.16 4.16 6.41
CA MET A 438 18.63 4.27 6.22
C MET A 438 19.03 5.47 5.37
N GLU A 439 18.24 5.86 4.37
CA GLU A 439 18.49 7.03 3.50
C GLU A 439 18.39 8.34 4.28
N ILE A 440 17.42 8.45 5.19
CA ILE A 440 17.29 9.55 6.15
C ILE A 440 18.51 9.57 7.07
N PHE A 441 18.88 8.46 7.72
CA PHE A 441 20.09 8.40 8.55
C PHE A 441 21.35 8.77 7.76
N ASN A 442 21.41 8.44 6.47
CA ASN A 442 22.55 8.76 5.61
C ASN A 442 22.61 10.22 5.15
N ASP A 443 21.58 11.04 5.41
CA ASP A 443 21.36 12.34 4.77
C ASP A 443 21.40 12.25 3.23
N ASP A 444 20.78 11.23 2.62
CA ASP A 444 20.73 11.02 1.16
C ASP A 444 19.36 11.38 0.56
N PRO A 445 19.13 12.64 0.15
CA PRO A 445 17.84 13.08 -0.39
C PRO A 445 17.55 12.51 -1.77
N ALA A 446 18.59 12.22 -2.58
CA ALA A 446 18.43 11.70 -3.93
C ALA A 446 17.88 10.27 -3.94
N LYS A 447 18.28 9.44 -2.96
CA LYS A 447 17.68 8.12 -2.75
C LYS A 447 16.29 8.20 -2.15
N LEU A 448 16.09 9.08 -1.17
CA LEU A 448 14.76 9.23 -0.58
C LEU A 448 13.74 9.77 -1.60
N GLU A 449 14.13 10.61 -2.57
CA GLU A 449 13.31 10.97 -3.72
C GLU A 449 12.88 9.75 -4.55
N ALA A 450 13.78 8.78 -4.77
CA ALA A 450 13.48 7.54 -5.48
C ALA A 450 12.52 6.65 -4.67
N THR A 451 12.78 6.42 -3.38
CA THR A 451 11.91 5.62 -2.50
C THR A 451 10.53 6.28 -2.30
N LEU A 452 10.48 7.60 -2.23
CA LEU A 452 9.24 8.39 -2.21
C LEU A 452 8.46 8.25 -3.52
N TRP A 453 9.13 8.29 -4.67
CA TRP A 453 8.48 8.01 -5.95
C TRP A 453 7.96 6.57 -6.00
N GLN A 454 8.73 5.58 -5.55
CA GLN A 454 8.32 4.16 -5.52
C GLN A 454 7.04 3.96 -4.70
N TYR A 455 6.98 4.51 -3.48
CA TYR A 455 5.78 4.47 -2.62
C TYR A 455 4.54 5.02 -3.33
N ARG A 456 4.68 6.13 -4.07
CA ARG A 456 3.57 6.85 -4.72
C ARG A 456 3.20 6.29 -6.11
N ALA A 457 4.13 5.69 -6.85
CA ALA A 457 3.93 5.29 -8.24
C ALA A 457 3.84 3.79 -8.50
N LEU A 458 4.52 2.92 -7.73
CA LEU A 458 4.61 1.48 -8.03
C LEU A 458 3.39 0.70 -7.47
N PRO A 459 2.49 0.18 -8.34
CA PRO A 459 1.18 -0.32 -7.95
C PRO A 459 1.18 -1.74 -7.36
N HIS A 460 2.37 -2.34 -7.21
CA HIS A 460 2.57 -3.69 -6.67
C HIS A 460 3.16 -3.71 -5.26
N ILE A 461 3.55 -2.55 -4.70
CA ILE A 461 4.22 -2.41 -3.39
C ILE A 461 3.78 -1.18 -2.59
N GLY A 462 3.56 -0.05 -3.26
CA GLY A 462 3.31 1.25 -2.64
C GLY A 462 1.84 1.48 -2.27
N ILE A 463 1.48 2.71 -1.93
CA ILE A 463 0.09 3.05 -1.56
C ILE A 463 -0.89 2.88 -2.72
N ARG A 464 -0.41 2.82 -3.98
CA ARG A 464 -1.20 2.37 -5.16
C ARG A 464 -1.56 0.89 -5.17
N ASN A 465 -0.93 0.04 -4.35
CA ASN A 465 -1.33 -1.35 -4.17
C ASN A 465 -2.47 -1.46 -3.13
N SER A 466 -3.49 -0.62 -3.30
CA SER A 466 -4.65 -0.54 -2.42
C SER A 466 -5.90 -0.06 -3.17
N ASN A 467 -7.08 -0.32 -2.63
CA ASN A 467 -8.34 0.20 -3.17
C ASN A 467 -9.06 1.18 -2.23
N PRO A 468 -10.07 1.91 -2.73
CA PRO A 468 -10.86 2.84 -1.92
C PRO A 468 -11.52 2.27 -0.67
N ILE A 469 -11.88 0.98 -0.59
CA ILE A 469 -12.48 0.41 0.64
C ILE A 469 -11.44 0.00 1.71
N GLY A 470 -10.14 -0.01 1.38
CA GLY A 470 -9.05 -0.25 2.34
C GLY A 470 -8.33 -1.58 2.20
N GLU A 471 -8.64 -2.39 1.18
CA GLU A 471 -7.84 -3.58 0.87
C GLU A 471 -6.43 -3.18 0.41
N LEU A 472 -5.42 -3.92 0.88
CA LEU A 472 -4.05 -3.94 0.33
C LEU A 472 -3.82 -5.22 -0.47
N GLY A 473 -2.75 -5.31 -1.26
CA GLY A 473 -2.48 -6.50 -2.08
C GLY A 473 -2.31 -7.83 -1.32
N ASP A 474 -1.82 -7.80 -0.07
CA ASP A 474 -1.78 -8.99 0.81
C ASP A 474 -3.07 -9.17 1.67
N SER A 475 -4.07 -8.29 1.56
CA SER A 475 -5.24 -8.28 2.47
C SER A 475 -6.22 -9.44 2.33
N LEU A 476 -6.11 -10.26 1.28
CA LEU A 476 -6.91 -11.48 1.06
C LEU A 476 -6.12 -12.78 1.21
N ARG A 477 -4.89 -12.67 1.72
CA ARG A 477 -3.91 -13.76 1.84
C ARG A 477 -3.86 -14.32 3.25
N ASP A 478 -3.35 -13.51 4.20
CA ASP A 478 -3.31 -13.78 5.63
C ASP A 478 -3.04 -12.47 6.39
N GLN A 479 -3.56 -12.35 7.61
CA GLN A 479 -3.45 -11.13 8.41
C GLN A 479 -2.00 -10.73 8.72
N GLY A 480 -1.07 -11.68 8.78
CA GLY A 480 0.34 -11.42 9.05
C GLY A 480 1.04 -10.67 7.91
N HIS A 481 0.81 -11.08 6.65
CA HIS A 481 1.34 -10.40 5.48
C HIS A 481 0.61 -9.08 5.20
N PHE A 482 -0.72 -9.02 5.40
CA PHE A 482 -1.48 -7.78 5.34
C PHE A 482 -0.94 -6.74 6.34
N HIS A 483 -0.76 -7.12 7.60
CA HIS A 483 -0.12 -6.31 8.62
C HIS A 483 1.31 -5.90 8.23
N GLY A 484 2.12 -6.82 7.71
CA GLY A 484 3.50 -6.53 7.29
C GLY A 484 3.56 -5.45 6.20
N GLN A 485 2.64 -5.48 5.23
CA GLN A 485 2.52 -4.43 4.22
C GLN A 485 2.03 -3.11 4.82
N PHE A 486 0.95 -3.16 5.61
CA PHE A 486 0.32 -2.00 6.23
C PHE A 486 1.24 -1.25 7.19
N LEU A 487 1.91 -1.98 8.11
CA LEU A 487 2.89 -1.42 9.05
C LEU A 487 4.05 -0.76 8.31
N SER A 488 4.58 -1.39 7.26
CA SER A 488 5.69 -0.82 6.47
C SER A 488 5.32 0.50 5.80
N LEU A 489 4.12 0.57 5.20
CA LEU A 489 3.62 1.79 4.56
C LEU A 489 3.32 2.90 5.60
N ALA A 490 2.73 2.55 6.74
CA ALA A 490 2.41 3.51 7.81
C ALA A 490 3.67 4.00 8.56
N MET A 491 4.66 3.14 8.79
CA MET A 491 5.95 3.49 9.41
C MET A 491 6.74 4.45 8.51
N LEU A 492 6.71 4.23 7.19
CA LEU A 492 7.30 5.13 6.21
C LEU A 492 6.56 6.48 6.16
N ALA A 493 5.22 6.47 6.20
CA ALA A 493 4.42 7.70 6.28
C ALA A 493 4.71 8.52 7.54
N GLU A 494 4.81 7.89 8.72
CA GLU A 494 5.17 8.58 9.97
C GLU A 494 6.60 9.13 9.96
N THR A 495 7.54 8.38 9.39
CA THR A 495 8.93 8.80 9.28
C THR A 495 9.08 9.99 8.32
N LEU A 496 8.34 10.01 7.21
CA LEU A 496 8.33 11.13 6.27
C LEU A 496 7.55 12.34 6.78
N TRP A 497 6.50 12.15 7.57
CA TRP A 497 5.80 13.25 8.28
C TRP A 497 6.78 14.06 9.13
N LYS A 498 7.75 13.39 9.77
CA LYS A 498 8.81 14.01 10.58
C LYS A 498 9.88 14.75 9.78
N GLN A 499 9.96 14.51 8.47
CA GLN A 499 10.71 15.32 7.51
C GLN A 499 9.82 16.39 6.84
N GLY A 500 8.58 16.58 7.33
CA GLY A 500 7.62 17.57 6.84
C GLY A 500 6.81 17.13 5.61
N ILE A 501 6.78 15.83 5.29
CA ILE A 501 6.12 15.27 4.10
C ILE A 501 4.87 14.46 4.49
N ASP A 502 3.69 14.94 4.11
CA ASP A 502 2.41 14.28 4.42
C ASP A 502 2.07 13.19 3.39
N LEU A 503 2.38 11.94 3.73
CA LEU A 503 1.90 10.75 3.02
C LEU A 503 0.57 10.20 3.57
N TYR A 504 0.06 10.71 4.68
CA TYR A 504 -1.22 10.29 5.24
C TYR A 504 -2.41 10.87 4.47
N SER A 505 -2.26 12.00 3.78
CA SER A 505 -3.29 12.55 2.88
C SER A 505 -3.40 11.84 1.52
N GLU A 506 -2.50 10.90 1.19
CA GLU A 506 -2.47 10.24 -0.12
C GLU A 506 -3.75 9.45 -0.45
N GLN A 507 -4.20 9.55 -1.71
CA GLN A 507 -5.33 8.82 -2.31
C GLN A 507 -6.64 8.83 -1.49
N ASP A 508 -7.03 10.03 -1.04
CA ASP A 508 -8.07 10.28 -0.03
C ASP A 508 -7.81 9.47 1.24
N ASN A 509 -6.86 9.94 2.06
CA ASN A 509 -6.59 9.42 3.40
C ASN A 509 -6.41 7.89 3.43
N ARG A 510 -5.73 7.30 2.44
CA ARG A 510 -5.82 5.86 2.17
C ARG A 510 -5.40 4.95 3.33
N LEU A 511 -4.42 5.35 4.14
CA LEU A 511 -4.01 4.57 5.32
C LEU A 511 -5.07 4.57 6.44
N LEU A 512 -6.00 5.54 6.46
CA LEU A 512 -7.18 5.51 7.33
C LEU A 512 -8.15 4.42 6.86
N ALA A 513 -8.44 4.36 5.56
CA ALA A 513 -9.30 3.33 4.98
C ALA A 513 -8.73 1.92 5.22
N VAL A 514 -7.42 1.74 5.02
CA VAL A 514 -6.72 0.49 5.32
C VAL A 514 -6.79 0.15 6.82
N GLY A 515 -6.66 1.14 7.70
CA GLY A 515 -6.81 0.95 9.15
C GLY A 515 -8.21 0.55 9.57
N GLU A 516 -9.24 1.20 9.03
CA GLU A 516 -10.65 0.86 9.29
C GLU A 516 -10.99 -0.54 8.74
N TYR A 517 -10.51 -0.90 7.54
CA TYR A 517 -10.69 -2.25 6.97
C TYR A 517 -9.98 -3.32 7.82
N PHE A 518 -8.71 -3.12 8.15
CA PHE A 518 -7.95 -4.03 9.03
C PHE A 518 -8.58 -4.15 10.42
N GLY A 519 -9.11 -3.04 10.97
CA GLY A 519 -9.86 -3.02 12.21
C GLY A 519 -11.16 -3.84 12.11
N ARG A 520 -12.01 -3.53 11.12
CA ARG A 520 -13.32 -4.17 10.90
C ARG A 520 -13.20 -5.68 10.71
N VAL A 521 -12.26 -6.14 9.88
CA VAL A 521 -11.97 -7.56 9.64
C VAL A 521 -11.44 -8.26 10.91
N ASN A 522 -10.52 -7.63 11.67
CA ASN A 522 -10.00 -8.24 12.90
C ASN A 522 -10.89 -8.07 14.14
N LEU A 523 -11.95 -7.27 14.04
CA LEU A 523 -13.10 -7.25 14.94
C LEU A 523 -14.20 -8.26 14.51
N GLN A 524 -13.98 -9.02 13.43
CA GLN A 524 -14.92 -9.99 12.85
C GLN A 524 -16.29 -9.38 12.49
N VAL A 525 -16.32 -8.08 12.20
CA VAL A 525 -17.51 -7.39 11.68
C VAL A 525 -17.66 -7.78 10.19
N PRO A 526 -18.87 -8.12 9.71
CA PRO A 526 -19.10 -8.48 8.31
C PRO A 526 -18.51 -7.45 7.36
N THR A 527 -17.61 -7.88 6.48
CA THR A 527 -16.84 -6.99 5.59
C THR A 527 -16.81 -7.60 4.19
N PRO A 528 -17.30 -6.91 3.14
CA PRO A 528 -17.13 -7.37 1.77
C PRO A 528 -15.65 -7.28 1.35
N PHE A 529 -15.15 -8.33 0.73
CA PHE A 529 -13.89 -8.32 -0.01
C PHE A 529 -14.14 -8.13 -1.51
N LEU A 530 -13.16 -7.59 -2.24
CA LEU A 530 -13.19 -7.50 -3.70
C LEU A 530 -11.96 -8.19 -4.28
N PRO A 531 -12.07 -9.04 -5.32
CA PRO A 531 -10.92 -9.76 -5.87
C PRO A 531 -9.73 -8.85 -6.23
N PHE A 532 -8.65 -8.97 -5.47
CA PHE A 532 -7.50 -8.06 -5.45
C PHE A 532 -6.17 -8.82 -5.31
N GLY A 533 -5.02 -8.12 -5.30
CA GLY A 533 -3.73 -8.79 -5.15
C GLY A 533 -2.50 -8.00 -5.58
N THR A 534 -1.48 -8.75 -6.02
CA THR A 534 -0.15 -8.25 -6.40
C THR A 534 0.45 -9.06 -7.57
N THR A 535 1.70 -8.74 -7.94
CA THR A 535 2.48 -9.52 -8.91
C THR A 535 2.85 -10.93 -8.42
N ASP A 536 2.76 -11.21 -7.11
CA ASP A 536 2.93 -12.55 -6.54
C ASP A 536 1.68 -13.43 -6.77
N ALA A 537 0.49 -12.90 -6.48
CA ALA A 537 -0.78 -13.64 -6.55
C ALA A 537 -1.98 -12.71 -6.71
N TYR A 538 -3.04 -13.24 -7.35
CA TYR A 538 -4.35 -12.61 -7.44
C TYR A 538 -5.37 -13.47 -6.70
N TYR A 539 -6.14 -12.86 -5.80
CA TYR A 539 -7.05 -13.54 -4.88
C TYR A 539 -8.50 -13.31 -5.32
N THR A 540 -9.18 -14.40 -5.70
CA THR A 540 -10.61 -14.41 -6.02
C THR A 540 -11.50 -14.86 -4.85
N ALA A 541 -10.88 -15.10 -3.69
CA ALA A 541 -11.51 -15.45 -2.42
C ALA A 541 -10.69 -14.89 -1.26
N ASP A 542 -11.35 -14.57 -0.15
CA ASP A 542 -10.73 -14.22 1.12
C ASP A 542 -10.17 -15.47 1.82
N ASN A 543 -8.86 -15.49 2.09
CA ASN A 543 -8.16 -16.58 2.78
C ASN A 543 -7.62 -16.14 4.16
N THR A 544 -8.01 -14.96 4.63
CA THR A 544 -7.12 -14.11 5.45
C THR A 544 -7.03 -14.57 6.91
N ASN A 545 -7.96 -15.42 7.36
CA ASN A 545 -8.14 -15.87 8.75
C ASN A 545 -8.41 -14.68 9.70
N HIS A 546 -9.67 -14.23 9.73
CA HIS A 546 -10.13 -13.04 10.47
C HIS A 546 -9.97 -13.17 11.99
N GLY A 547 -9.70 -12.05 12.67
CA GLY A 547 -9.66 -11.96 14.13
C GLY A 547 -8.26 -11.99 14.75
N TRP A 548 -7.20 -11.76 13.95
CA TRP A 548 -5.80 -11.88 14.34
C TRP A 548 -5.41 -10.91 15.46
N ASP A 549 -4.81 -11.44 16.53
CA ASP A 549 -4.60 -10.84 17.85
C ASP A 549 -3.33 -9.99 17.98
N HIS A 550 -2.90 -9.39 16.87
CA HIS A 550 -1.72 -8.55 16.79
C HIS A 550 -2.01 -7.25 16.00
N GLY A 551 -0.99 -6.38 15.87
CA GLY A 551 -1.05 -5.17 15.04
C GLY A 551 -1.25 -3.84 15.77
N ARG A 552 -1.21 -3.80 17.12
CA ARG A 552 -1.38 -2.55 17.89
C ARG A 552 -0.42 -1.45 17.45
N MET A 553 0.82 -1.80 17.05
CA MET A 553 1.82 -0.87 16.54
C MET A 553 1.32 -0.04 15.33
N VAL A 554 0.72 -0.67 14.31
CA VAL A 554 0.22 0.06 13.13
C VAL A 554 -1.08 0.81 13.43
N LEU A 555 -1.94 0.27 14.31
CA LEU A 555 -3.14 0.97 14.76
C LEU A 555 -2.80 2.23 15.57
N ASN A 556 -1.74 2.20 16.38
CA ASN A 556 -1.22 3.37 17.09
C ASN A 556 -0.71 4.46 16.12
N LEU A 557 0.05 4.08 15.09
CA LEU A 557 0.49 4.99 14.03
C LEU A 557 -0.69 5.68 13.32
N VAL A 558 -1.71 4.91 12.94
CA VAL A 558 -2.88 5.41 12.20
C VAL A 558 -3.81 6.24 13.09
N HIS A 559 -4.03 5.84 14.36
CA HIS A 559 -4.72 6.66 15.36
C HIS A 559 -4.00 8.01 15.56
N GLY A 560 -2.67 7.97 15.77
CA GLY A 560 -1.85 9.18 15.91
C GLY A 560 -1.85 10.09 14.68
N ALA A 561 -2.00 9.52 13.47
CA ALA A 561 -2.10 10.27 12.22
C ALA A 561 -3.47 10.94 12.01
N TYR A 562 -4.54 10.16 12.11
CA TYR A 562 -5.87 10.63 11.68
C TYR A 562 -6.70 11.19 12.83
N VAL A 563 -6.70 10.55 13.99
CA VAL A 563 -7.48 10.99 15.16
C VAL A 563 -6.77 12.14 15.87
N VAL A 564 -5.48 11.96 16.22
CA VAL A 564 -4.76 12.92 17.06
C VAL A 564 -4.32 14.17 16.29
N ARG A 565 -3.69 14.03 15.11
CA ARG A 565 -3.20 15.17 14.31
C ARG A 565 -4.27 15.79 13.41
N LYS A 566 -5.04 14.96 12.69
CA LYS A 566 -6.01 15.43 11.67
C LYS A 566 -7.45 15.58 12.18
N GLY A 567 -7.77 15.17 13.41
CA GLY A 567 -9.10 15.32 14.00
C GLY A 567 -10.21 14.48 13.35
N LEU A 568 -9.86 13.46 12.55
CA LEU A 568 -10.80 12.57 11.89
C LEU A 568 -11.23 11.43 12.83
N GLN A 569 -12.32 10.74 12.48
CA GLN A 569 -12.77 9.56 13.23
C GLN A 569 -12.20 8.27 12.62
N ALA A 570 -11.78 7.34 13.48
CA ALA A 570 -11.26 6.02 13.11
C ALA A 570 -11.77 4.95 14.11
N PRO A 571 -13.09 4.69 14.17
CA PRO A 571 -13.69 3.89 15.23
C PRO A 571 -13.30 2.41 15.21
N TYR A 572 -13.11 1.78 14.03
CA TYR A 572 -12.64 0.39 13.97
C TYR A 572 -11.14 0.28 14.27
N VAL A 573 -10.33 1.28 13.90
CA VAL A 573 -8.95 1.41 14.36
C VAL A 573 -8.91 1.47 15.89
N GLU A 574 -9.70 2.35 16.51
CA GLU A 574 -9.70 2.55 17.96
C GLU A 574 -10.23 1.33 18.72
N MET A 575 -11.40 0.79 18.33
CA MET A 575 -11.96 -0.41 18.98
C MET A 575 -10.98 -1.59 18.91
N ARG A 576 -10.28 -1.80 17.79
CA ARG A 576 -9.29 -2.88 17.71
C ARG A 576 -8.03 -2.57 18.53
N ARG A 577 -7.56 -1.32 18.50
CA ARG A 577 -6.40 -0.85 19.28
C ARG A 577 -6.60 -1.05 20.78
N GLN A 578 -7.79 -0.79 21.30
CA GLN A 578 -8.14 -0.97 22.71
C GLN A 578 -8.18 -2.45 23.15
N GLN A 579 -8.56 -3.38 22.26
CA GLN A 579 -8.61 -4.82 22.56
C GLN A 579 -7.23 -5.50 22.63
N LEU A 580 -6.23 -4.97 21.92
CA LEU A 580 -4.90 -5.56 21.82
C LEU A 580 -4.03 -5.18 23.03
N PRO A 581 -3.13 -6.06 23.51
CA PRO A 581 -2.23 -5.75 24.61
C PRO A 581 -1.26 -4.59 24.26
N ILE A 582 -0.87 -3.84 25.28
CA ILE A 582 0.32 -2.99 25.26
C ILE A 582 1.55 -3.87 25.49
N ASP A 583 2.61 -3.63 24.71
CA ASP A 583 3.91 -4.27 24.86
C ASP A 583 5.05 -3.23 24.79
N GLY A 584 6.29 -3.72 24.93
CA GLY A 584 7.50 -2.91 24.89
C GLY A 584 7.86 -2.32 23.52
N GLU A 585 7.05 -2.55 22.47
CA GLU A 585 7.26 -1.96 21.14
C GLU A 585 6.12 -1.00 20.78
N SER A 586 4.86 -1.47 20.76
CA SER A 586 3.66 -0.72 20.40
C SER A 586 3.47 0.60 21.16
N PHE A 587 3.86 0.67 22.45
CA PHE A 587 3.67 1.87 23.28
C PHE A 587 4.46 3.10 22.77
N MET A 588 5.49 2.90 21.94
CA MET A 588 6.31 3.98 21.37
C MET A 588 5.52 4.91 20.43
N PHE A 589 4.37 4.47 19.94
CA PHE A 589 3.50 5.22 19.01
C PHE A 589 2.17 5.66 19.65
N GLU A 590 1.98 5.40 20.96
CA GLU A 590 0.81 5.90 21.70
C GLU A 590 0.89 7.44 21.81
N LYS A 591 -0.05 8.14 21.16
CA LYS A 591 -0.17 9.61 21.15
C LYS A 591 -1.56 10.02 21.65
N VAL A 592 -1.61 11.08 22.46
CA VAL A 592 -2.86 11.76 22.91
C VAL A 592 -2.91 13.24 22.52
N VAL A 593 -1.76 13.82 22.19
CA VAL A 593 -1.63 15.16 21.61
C VAL A 593 -0.45 15.15 20.64
N ASP A 594 -0.63 15.77 19.48
CA ASP A 594 0.41 15.99 18.48
C ASP A 594 -0.05 17.15 17.59
N HIS A 595 0.67 18.27 17.64
CA HIS A 595 0.39 19.48 16.87
C HIS A 595 1.40 19.70 15.74
N SER A 596 2.17 18.67 15.38
CA SER A 596 3.08 18.74 14.23
C SER A 596 2.30 18.83 12.92
N THR A 597 2.92 19.44 11.90
CA THR A 597 2.33 19.60 10.56
C THR A 597 3.32 19.16 9.49
N ALA A 598 2.81 18.53 8.44
CA ALA A 598 3.56 18.16 7.24
C ALA A 598 2.79 18.63 6.00
N LEU A 599 3.49 18.82 4.88
CA LEU A 599 2.91 19.30 3.63
C LEU A 599 2.60 18.14 2.68
N PRO A 600 1.40 18.08 2.07
CA PRO A 600 1.10 17.09 1.05
C PRO A 600 1.92 17.37 -0.21
N LEU A 601 2.36 16.29 -0.86
CA LEU A 601 3.14 16.40 -2.09
C LEU A 601 2.26 16.67 -3.31
N PRO A 602 2.75 17.41 -4.32
CA PRO A 602 2.07 17.53 -5.61
C PRO A 602 1.68 16.15 -6.17
N ALA A 603 0.43 16.01 -6.63
CA ALA A 603 -0.09 14.74 -7.15
C ALA A 603 0.79 14.21 -8.30
N LEU A 604 1.03 12.89 -8.33
CA LEU A 604 1.72 12.29 -9.48
C LEU A 604 0.79 12.30 -10.70
N SER A 605 1.34 12.77 -11.84
CA SER A 605 0.66 12.69 -13.13
C SER A 605 0.75 11.27 -13.69
N PHE A 606 -0.41 10.62 -13.83
CA PHE A 606 -0.58 9.35 -14.51
C PHE A 606 -1.24 9.58 -15.88
N PRO A 607 -1.00 8.71 -16.88
CA PRO A 607 -1.60 8.88 -18.21
C PRO A 607 -3.12 8.80 -18.15
N GLY A 608 -3.78 9.90 -18.55
CA GLY A 608 -5.22 9.94 -18.73
C GLY A 608 -5.68 9.06 -19.89
N THR A 609 -6.92 8.57 -19.81
CA THR A 609 -7.60 7.80 -20.86
C THR A 609 -8.97 8.40 -21.13
N ALA A 610 -9.37 8.41 -22.40
CA ALA A 610 -10.70 8.77 -22.88
C ALA A 610 -11.21 7.61 -23.76
N SER A 611 -12.51 7.53 -24.04
CA SER A 611 -12.99 6.47 -24.95
C SER A 611 -12.37 6.60 -26.33
N VAL A 612 -12.33 5.51 -27.11
CA VAL A 612 -11.95 5.57 -28.53
C VAL A 612 -13.01 4.91 -29.40
N THR A 613 -13.44 5.63 -30.43
CA THR A 613 -14.40 5.19 -31.46
C THR A 613 -13.76 5.09 -32.85
N ARG A 614 -12.74 5.91 -33.12
CA ARG A 614 -12.02 5.99 -34.40
C ARG A 614 -10.52 6.26 -34.24
N GLY A 615 -9.77 6.22 -35.34
CA GLY A 615 -8.33 6.52 -35.34
C GLY A 615 -7.45 5.42 -34.73
N MET A 616 -7.95 4.18 -34.75
CA MET A 616 -7.16 2.97 -34.58
C MET A 616 -6.82 2.40 -35.97
N HIS A 617 -5.69 1.70 -36.08
CA HIS A 617 -5.20 1.04 -37.29
C HIS A 617 -5.05 -0.46 -37.04
N ASP A 618 -5.28 -1.28 -38.06
CA ASP A 618 -5.15 -2.74 -37.97
C ASP A 618 -3.84 -3.24 -38.58
N VAL A 619 -3.19 -4.19 -37.91
CA VAL A 619 -2.02 -4.92 -38.43
C VAL A 619 -2.00 -6.36 -37.91
N ASP A 620 -1.66 -7.32 -38.76
CA ASP A 620 -1.34 -8.68 -38.34
C ASP A 620 0.16 -8.78 -38.00
N ILE A 621 0.44 -9.05 -36.73
CA ILE A 621 1.81 -9.24 -36.23
C ILE A 621 2.28 -10.66 -36.57
N GLY A 622 3.52 -10.78 -37.03
CA GLY A 622 4.16 -12.08 -37.28
C GLY A 622 3.68 -12.76 -38.56
N ARG A 623 3.39 -14.06 -38.48
CA ARG A 623 2.94 -14.91 -39.61
C ARG A 623 1.52 -15.45 -39.43
N ALA A 624 0.63 -14.66 -38.82
CA ALA A 624 -0.79 -15.00 -38.70
C ALA A 624 -1.48 -15.04 -40.08
N GLY A 625 -2.53 -15.84 -40.19
CA GLY A 625 -3.35 -15.97 -41.39
C GLY A 625 -4.60 -16.83 -41.10
N PRO A 626 -5.80 -16.54 -41.64
CA PRO A 626 -6.16 -15.37 -42.44
C PRO A 626 -5.94 -14.04 -41.71
N ALA A 627 -5.93 -12.95 -42.48
CA ALA A 627 -5.76 -11.59 -41.94
C ALA A 627 -6.92 -11.20 -41.00
N GLY A 628 -6.61 -10.48 -39.93
CA GLY A 628 -7.61 -9.97 -38.99
C GLY A 628 -8.31 -8.70 -39.47
N THR A 629 -9.28 -8.23 -38.68
CA THR A 629 -10.06 -7.00 -38.94
C THR A 629 -10.64 -6.44 -37.65
N SER A 630 -10.75 -5.11 -37.54
CA SER A 630 -11.55 -4.42 -36.51
C SER A 630 -12.80 -3.76 -37.07
N SER A 631 -13.70 -3.40 -36.15
CA SER A 631 -14.89 -2.59 -36.39
C SER A 631 -15.38 -2.01 -35.07
N TYR A 632 -15.95 -0.79 -35.10
CA TYR A 632 -16.59 -0.16 -33.94
C TYR A 632 -18.10 0.06 -34.21
N SER A 633 -18.95 -0.24 -33.23
CA SER A 633 -20.38 0.09 -33.28
C SER A 633 -21.00 0.14 -31.88
N GLY A 634 -21.73 1.22 -31.57
CA GLY A 634 -22.59 1.31 -30.39
C GLY A 634 -21.88 1.08 -29.05
N GLY A 635 -20.68 1.63 -28.85
CA GLY A 635 -19.87 1.41 -27.64
C GLY A 635 -18.92 0.19 -27.69
N ASN A 636 -19.06 -0.67 -28.71
CA ASN A 636 -18.37 -1.95 -28.78
C ASN A 636 -17.32 -1.97 -29.90
N TRP A 637 -16.12 -2.47 -29.60
CA TRP A 637 -15.14 -2.87 -30.61
C TRP A 637 -15.28 -4.37 -30.89
N LYS A 638 -15.54 -4.74 -32.14
CA LYS A 638 -15.52 -6.14 -32.58
C LYS A 638 -14.30 -6.36 -33.47
N VAL A 639 -13.36 -7.16 -32.96
CA VAL A 639 -12.07 -7.44 -33.59
C VAL A 639 -11.99 -8.94 -33.91
N LYS A 640 -11.26 -9.30 -34.96
CA LYS A 640 -10.96 -10.68 -35.38
C LYS A 640 -9.47 -10.87 -35.54
N GLY A 641 -8.93 -12.00 -35.10
CA GLY A 641 -7.50 -12.29 -35.26
C GLY A 641 -7.15 -13.78 -35.32
N SER A 642 -6.03 -14.06 -35.97
CA SER A 642 -5.39 -15.38 -36.08
C SER A 642 -4.05 -15.39 -35.33
N GLY A 643 -3.49 -16.58 -35.08
CA GLY A 643 -2.15 -16.75 -34.50
C GLY A 643 -2.13 -17.10 -33.01
N ASP A 644 -0.92 -17.33 -32.49
CA ASP A 644 -0.65 -17.53 -31.07
C ASP A 644 0.56 -16.65 -30.65
N PRO A 645 0.39 -15.67 -29.74
CA PRO A 645 1.46 -14.75 -29.35
C PRO A 645 2.60 -15.42 -28.56
N ARG A 646 2.44 -16.69 -28.15
CA ARG A 646 3.45 -17.53 -27.49
C ARG A 646 4.24 -18.38 -28.50
N HIS A 647 3.84 -18.43 -29.78
CA HIS A 647 4.62 -19.05 -30.85
C HIS A 647 5.89 -18.22 -31.11
N PRO A 648 6.99 -18.80 -31.65
CA PRO A 648 8.16 -18.02 -32.07
C PRO A 648 7.86 -16.90 -33.07
N ASP A 649 6.85 -17.05 -33.93
CA ASP A 649 6.36 -15.98 -34.83
C ASP A 649 5.51 -14.90 -34.13
N GLN A 650 5.24 -15.04 -32.84
CA GLN A 650 4.60 -14.05 -31.97
C GLN A 650 3.23 -13.54 -32.44
N SER A 651 2.49 -14.37 -33.16
CA SER A 651 1.49 -13.90 -34.10
C SER A 651 0.11 -13.61 -33.48
N CYS A 652 -0.46 -12.46 -33.85
CA CYS A 652 -1.74 -11.95 -33.37
C CYS A 652 -2.23 -10.82 -34.28
N HIS A 653 -3.54 -10.54 -34.28
CA HIS A 653 -4.04 -9.29 -34.85
C HIS A 653 -3.96 -8.17 -33.80
N PHE A 654 -3.57 -6.97 -34.22
CA PHE A 654 -3.39 -5.80 -33.37
C PHE A 654 -4.09 -4.58 -33.97
N THR A 655 -5.13 -4.11 -33.27
CA THR A 655 -5.87 -2.89 -33.56
C THR A 655 -5.34 -1.79 -32.64
N TYR A 656 -4.59 -0.82 -33.15
CA TYR A 656 -3.68 0.01 -32.37
C TYR A 656 -3.72 1.51 -32.70
N LYS A 657 -3.21 2.32 -31.78
CA LYS A 657 -2.86 3.74 -32.01
C LYS A 657 -1.43 4.01 -31.56
N ALA A 658 -0.73 4.87 -32.31
CA ALA A 658 0.56 5.39 -31.90
C ALA A 658 0.38 6.51 -30.87
N VAL A 659 1.11 6.46 -29.76
CA VAL A 659 1.03 7.41 -28.64
C VAL A 659 2.42 7.74 -28.11
N THR A 660 2.64 8.99 -27.70
CA THR A 660 3.96 9.51 -27.32
C THR A 660 4.00 9.82 -25.82
N GLY A 661 5.08 9.41 -25.15
CA GLY A 661 5.28 9.61 -23.71
C GLY A 661 4.50 8.62 -22.82
N ASN A 662 4.04 9.11 -21.67
CA ASN A 662 3.20 8.33 -20.75
C ASN A 662 1.86 8.01 -21.42
N CYS A 663 1.41 6.76 -21.31
CA CYS A 663 0.17 6.31 -21.97
C CYS A 663 -0.46 5.11 -21.26
N ALA A 664 -1.76 4.93 -21.43
CA ALA A 664 -2.50 3.76 -20.96
C ALA A 664 -3.57 3.32 -21.97
N ILE A 665 -3.89 2.02 -21.91
CA ILE A 665 -4.97 1.37 -22.64
C ILE A 665 -5.76 0.53 -21.64
N ILE A 666 -7.08 0.67 -21.66
CA ILE A 666 -8.06 -0.04 -20.82
C ILE A 666 -9.08 -0.66 -21.77
N ALA A 667 -9.45 -1.92 -21.54
CA ALA A 667 -10.58 -2.54 -22.21
C ALA A 667 -11.25 -3.58 -21.31
N LYS A 668 -12.56 -3.74 -21.45
CA LYS A 668 -13.26 -4.93 -20.98
C LYS A 668 -13.34 -5.93 -22.13
N VAL A 669 -12.76 -7.11 -21.94
CA VAL A 669 -12.96 -8.26 -22.83
C VAL A 669 -14.32 -8.85 -22.48
N GLU A 670 -15.32 -8.63 -23.33
CA GLU A 670 -16.72 -8.94 -23.02
C GLU A 670 -17.09 -10.37 -23.45
N SER A 671 -16.65 -10.76 -24.64
CA SER A 671 -16.86 -12.12 -25.15
C SER A 671 -15.78 -12.51 -26.16
N ILE A 672 -15.28 -13.74 -26.04
CA ILE A 672 -14.35 -14.37 -26.99
C ILE A 672 -15.10 -15.55 -27.64
N GLU A 673 -15.18 -15.55 -28.97
CA GLU A 673 -15.94 -16.52 -29.77
C GLU A 673 -15.57 -17.97 -29.44
N ASP A 674 -16.56 -18.88 -29.41
CA ASP A 674 -16.38 -20.27 -28.98
C ASP A 674 -15.94 -21.22 -30.11
N ASN A 675 -15.01 -20.75 -30.95
CA ASN A 675 -14.48 -21.52 -32.09
C ASN A 675 -13.08 -22.10 -31.85
N SER A 676 -12.43 -21.76 -30.72
CA SER A 676 -11.14 -22.31 -30.31
C SER A 676 -10.96 -22.25 -28.79
N GLY A 677 -10.73 -23.40 -28.16
CA GLY A 677 -10.39 -23.50 -26.73
C GLY A 677 -9.01 -22.93 -26.36
N ASN A 678 -8.26 -22.39 -27.32
CA ASN A 678 -7.00 -21.68 -27.10
C ASN A 678 -7.07 -20.18 -27.47
N ALA A 679 -8.22 -19.66 -27.90
CA ALA A 679 -8.34 -18.24 -28.23
C ALA A 679 -8.15 -17.34 -27.00
N ARG A 680 -7.60 -16.15 -27.24
CA ARG A 680 -7.34 -15.14 -26.21
C ARG A 680 -7.20 -13.74 -26.79
N SER A 681 -7.60 -12.76 -25.99
CA SER A 681 -7.76 -11.38 -26.44
C SER A 681 -7.65 -10.40 -25.27
N GLY A 682 -7.24 -9.17 -25.54
CA GLY A 682 -7.02 -8.17 -24.49
C GLY A 682 -6.32 -6.93 -25.01
N VAL A 683 -5.41 -6.38 -24.22
CA VAL A 683 -4.65 -5.17 -24.57
C VAL A 683 -3.15 -5.47 -24.73
N MET A 684 -2.51 -4.74 -25.65
CA MET A 684 -1.08 -4.82 -25.92
C MET A 684 -0.47 -3.42 -25.99
N LEU A 685 0.77 -3.29 -25.51
CA LEU A 685 1.71 -2.22 -25.81
C LEU A 685 2.90 -2.82 -26.58
N ARG A 686 3.39 -2.13 -27.62
CA ARG A 686 4.62 -2.48 -28.35
C ARG A 686 5.54 -1.27 -28.53
N ALA A 687 6.85 -1.50 -28.48
CA ALA A 687 7.87 -0.53 -28.86
C ALA A 687 7.90 -0.27 -30.38
N SER A 688 7.65 -1.30 -31.20
CA SER A 688 7.48 -1.20 -32.64
C SER A 688 6.51 -2.25 -33.17
N LEU A 689 6.15 -2.16 -34.45
CA LEU A 689 5.28 -3.12 -35.13
C LEU A 689 6.03 -4.38 -35.61
N ASP A 690 7.36 -4.43 -35.46
CA ASP A 690 8.17 -5.61 -35.79
C ASP A 690 7.76 -6.82 -34.92
N PRO A 691 7.72 -8.06 -35.44
CA PRO A 691 7.21 -9.21 -34.70
C PRO A 691 7.86 -9.44 -33.32
N ASN A 692 9.17 -9.23 -33.22
CA ASN A 692 9.98 -9.49 -32.03
C ASN A 692 10.12 -8.29 -31.07
N ALA A 693 9.42 -7.17 -31.32
CA ALA A 693 9.56 -5.95 -30.53
C ALA A 693 9.30 -6.16 -29.02
N THR A 694 9.94 -5.32 -28.19
CA THR A 694 9.60 -5.19 -26.76
C THR A 694 8.12 -4.87 -26.61
N ARG A 695 7.41 -5.65 -25.77
CA ARG A 695 5.95 -5.62 -25.66
C ARG A 695 5.46 -5.99 -24.27
N GLY A 696 4.34 -5.39 -23.87
CA GLY A 696 3.54 -5.83 -22.72
C GLY A 696 2.16 -6.30 -23.19
N LEU A 697 1.68 -7.40 -22.63
CA LEU A 697 0.39 -8.02 -22.94
C LEU A 697 -0.39 -8.24 -21.65
N MET A 698 -1.69 -7.90 -21.67
CA MET A 698 -2.69 -8.32 -20.68
C MET A 698 -3.90 -8.87 -21.44
N LEU A 699 -4.05 -10.20 -21.45
CA LEU A 699 -5.04 -10.93 -22.24
C LEU A 699 -5.95 -11.77 -21.34
N ILE A 700 -7.18 -12.03 -21.79
CA ILE A 700 -8.08 -13.03 -21.22
C ILE A 700 -8.15 -14.21 -22.19
N ASN A 701 -8.07 -15.45 -21.70
CA ASN A 701 -8.14 -16.66 -22.51
C ASN A 701 -9.46 -17.43 -22.31
N LYS A 702 -9.80 -18.30 -23.27
CA LYS A 702 -11.00 -19.16 -23.24
C LYS A 702 -11.04 -20.21 -22.11
N LYS A 703 -10.00 -20.30 -21.28
CA LYS A 703 -9.89 -21.24 -20.14
C LYS A 703 -10.20 -20.58 -18.79
N GLY A 704 -10.69 -19.34 -18.79
CA GLY A 704 -10.98 -18.60 -17.56
C GLY A 704 -9.72 -18.12 -16.86
N GLN A 705 -8.74 -17.61 -17.64
CA GLN A 705 -7.48 -17.09 -17.10
C GLN A 705 -7.15 -15.73 -17.71
N ALA A 706 -6.54 -14.87 -16.90
CA ALA A 706 -5.81 -13.70 -17.39
C ALA A 706 -4.34 -14.09 -17.67
N GLU A 707 -3.89 -13.97 -18.92
CA GLU A 707 -2.50 -14.18 -19.36
C GLU A 707 -1.76 -12.84 -19.46
N GLN A 708 -0.59 -12.73 -18.81
CA GLN A 708 0.33 -11.60 -18.99
C GLN A 708 1.63 -12.05 -19.64
N ASN A 709 2.23 -11.19 -20.47
CA ASN A 709 3.55 -11.41 -21.06
C ASN A 709 4.27 -10.08 -21.35
N PHE A 710 5.33 -9.80 -20.58
CA PHE A 710 6.13 -8.58 -20.66
C PHE A 710 7.53 -8.93 -21.22
N GLN A 711 7.61 -8.99 -22.55
CA GLN A 711 8.82 -9.34 -23.28
C GLN A 711 9.72 -8.10 -23.48
N GLY A 712 11.01 -8.23 -23.16
CA GLY A 712 11.99 -7.14 -23.24
C GLY A 712 12.07 -6.25 -22.00
N PHE A 713 11.32 -6.58 -20.94
CA PHE A 713 11.28 -5.85 -19.67
C PHE A 713 12.14 -6.52 -18.60
N SER A 714 12.76 -5.71 -17.77
CA SER A 714 13.37 -6.09 -16.49
C SER A 714 12.29 -6.16 -15.41
N ILE A 715 12.10 -7.34 -14.80
CA ILE A 715 10.97 -7.66 -13.91
C ILE A 715 11.49 -8.44 -12.69
N TYR A 716 10.92 -8.19 -11.51
CA TYR A 716 11.20 -8.96 -10.30
C TYR A 716 10.99 -10.46 -10.54
N GLY A 717 11.96 -11.30 -10.15
CA GLY A 717 11.89 -12.75 -10.36
C GLY A 717 11.97 -13.20 -11.83
N GLY A 718 12.17 -12.29 -12.79
CA GLY A 718 12.42 -12.59 -14.20
C GLY A 718 11.21 -13.14 -14.96
N SER A 719 11.48 -13.98 -15.95
CA SER A 719 10.48 -14.48 -16.92
C SER A 719 9.30 -15.25 -16.30
N ASN A 720 9.46 -15.78 -15.08
CA ASN A 720 8.39 -16.49 -14.37
C ASN A 720 7.30 -15.56 -13.82
N TYR A 721 7.60 -14.27 -13.66
CA TYR A 721 6.64 -13.22 -13.30
C TYR A 721 6.21 -12.47 -14.56
N GLY A 722 7.17 -12.14 -15.43
CA GLY A 722 6.93 -11.54 -16.75
C GLY A 722 6.20 -12.41 -17.77
N THR A 723 5.78 -13.63 -17.41
CA THR A 723 4.89 -14.49 -18.20
C THR A 723 4.10 -15.38 -17.27
N LYS A 724 2.80 -15.10 -17.11
CA LYS A 724 1.96 -15.70 -16.07
C LYS A 724 0.54 -15.92 -16.58
N ALA A 725 -0.15 -16.94 -16.06
CA ALA A 725 -1.57 -17.15 -16.24
C ALA A 725 -2.24 -17.21 -14.86
N LEU A 726 -3.13 -16.26 -14.58
CA LEU A 726 -3.86 -16.13 -13.32
C LEU A 726 -5.30 -16.63 -13.51
N GLY A 727 -5.80 -17.43 -12.57
CA GLY A 727 -7.21 -17.84 -12.58
C GLY A 727 -8.12 -16.65 -12.28
N ILE A 728 -9.21 -16.53 -13.03
CA ILE A 728 -10.26 -15.51 -12.82
C ILE A 728 -11.61 -16.19 -12.64
N ASN A 729 -12.51 -15.53 -11.90
CA ASN A 729 -13.82 -16.08 -11.51
C ASN A 729 -14.91 -15.97 -12.60
N GLN A 730 -14.65 -15.26 -13.69
CA GLN A 730 -15.57 -15.07 -14.82
C GLN A 730 -14.77 -14.80 -16.12
N THR A 731 -15.38 -15.05 -17.29
CA THR A 731 -14.70 -14.88 -18.60
C THR A 731 -14.83 -13.49 -19.22
N SER A 732 -15.79 -12.67 -18.75
CA SER A 732 -15.88 -11.25 -19.12
C SER A 732 -15.09 -10.43 -18.10
N TYR A 733 -13.99 -9.79 -18.52
CA TYR A 733 -12.98 -9.25 -17.58
C TYR A 733 -12.31 -7.98 -18.09
N TRP A 734 -11.85 -7.13 -17.17
CA TRP A 734 -11.13 -5.92 -17.49
C TRP A 734 -9.62 -6.15 -17.49
N VAL A 735 -8.94 -5.56 -18.47
CA VAL A 735 -7.48 -5.55 -18.62
C VAL A 735 -6.98 -4.13 -18.87
N LYS A 736 -5.83 -3.79 -18.30
CA LYS A 736 -5.20 -2.47 -18.44
C LYS A 736 -3.68 -2.59 -18.54
N LEU A 737 -3.09 -1.75 -19.38
CA LEU A 737 -1.65 -1.44 -19.40
C LEU A 737 -1.44 0.05 -19.14
N GLU A 738 -0.43 0.40 -18.34
CA GLU A 738 -0.11 1.78 -17.95
C GLU A 738 1.39 2.02 -17.98
N ARG A 739 1.85 2.95 -18.82
CA ARG A 739 3.24 3.39 -18.93
C ARG A 739 3.45 4.71 -18.15
N VAL A 740 4.40 4.70 -17.22
CA VAL A 740 4.94 5.89 -16.57
C VAL A 740 6.45 5.93 -16.79
N GLY A 741 6.91 6.76 -17.73
CA GLY A 741 8.31 6.88 -18.15
C GLY A 741 8.85 5.57 -18.72
N ARG A 742 9.72 4.92 -17.93
CA ARG A 742 10.35 3.62 -18.25
C ARG A 742 9.61 2.41 -17.66
N ILE A 743 8.60 2.62 -16.82
CA ILE A 743 7.85 1.55 -16.17
C ILE A 743 6.56 1.29 -16.94
N LEU A 744 6.27 0.01 -17.14
CA LEU A 744 4.97 -0.50 -17.57
C LEU A 744 4.37 -1.31 -16.43
N ALA A 745 3.09 -1.10 -16.15
CA ALA A 745 2.31 -1.90 -15.21
C ALA A 745 1.12 -2.55 -15.93
N GLY A 746 0.91 -3.83 -15.68
CA GLY A 746 -0.22 -4.63 -16.16
C GLY A 746 -1.21 -4.87 -15.01
N TYR A 747 -2.50 -4.68 -15.30
CA TYR A 747 -3.56 -4.81 -14.31
C TYR A 747 -4.74 -5.61 -14.85
N ILE A 748 -5.48 -6.22 -13.93
CA ILE A 748 -6.79 -6.83 -14.18
C ILE A 748 -7.83 -6.32 -13.17
N SER A 749 -9.11 -6.38 -13.53
CA SER A 749 -10.23 -6.07 -12.63
C SER A 749 -11.50 -6.83 -13.02
N GLN A 750 -12.32 -7.19 -12.04
CA GLN A 750 -13.64 -7.76 -12.30
C GLN A 750 -14.70 -6.69 -12.66
N ASP A 751 -14.56 -5.48 -12.09
CA ASP A 751 -15.55 -4.40 -12.18
C ASP A 751 -15.08 -3.16 -12.99
N GLY A 752 -13.78 -3.03 -13.26
CA GLY A 752 -13.19 -1.91 -14.01
C GLY A 752 -12.72 -0.74 -13.14
N THR A 753 -12.72 -0.91 -11.82
CA THR A 753 -12.36 0.10 -10.82
C THR A 753 -11.45 -0.46 -9.72
N ASN A 754 -11.66 -1.72 -9.29
CA ASN A 754 -10.78 -2.42 -8.36
C ASN A 754 -9.64 -3.09 -9.14
N TRP A 755 -8.54 -2.35 -9.35
CA TRP A 755 -7.46 -2.75 -10.25
C TRP A 755 -6.28 -3.37 -9.50
N ALA A 756 -6.15 -4.70 -9.55
CA ALA A 756 -4.96 -5.39 -9.07
C ALA A 756 -3.84 -5.33 -10.11
N ALA A 757 -2.64 -4.89 -9.70
CA ALA A 757 -1.45 -4.93 -10.55
C ALA A 757 -0.81 -6.32 -10.52
N THR A 758 -0.77 -6.98 -11.68
CA THR A 758 -0.33 -8.38 -11.83
C THR A 758 1.05 -8.50 -12.46
N ASP A 759 1.50 -7.48 -13.20
CA ASP A 759 2.88 -7.35 -13.69
C ASP A 759 3.37 -5.90 -13.54
N VAL A 760 4.66 -5.71 -13.26
CA VAL A 760 5.34 -4.40 -13.28
C VAL A 760 6.78 -4.61 -13.75
N GLY A 761 7.14 -3.95 -14.86
CA GLY A 761 8.44 -4.10 -15.49
C GLY A 761 9.05 -2.77 -15.97
N GLN A 762 10.38 -2.70 -15.94
CA GLN A 762 11.17 -1.58 -16.44
C GLN A 762 11.73 -1.89 -17.83
N TYR A 763 11.65 -0.96 -18.78
CA TYR A 763 12.43 -1.02 -20.03
C TYR A 763 13.25 0.26 -20.20
N ASN A 764 14.58 0.09 -20.24
CA ASN A 764 15.52 1.22 -20.24
C ASN A 764 15.56 2.00 -21.56
N GLU A 765 15.17 1.38 -22.67
CA GLU A 765 15.22 1.95 -24.01
C GLU A 765 13.80 2.14 -24.58
N MET A 766 12.79 2.26 -23.71
CA MET A 766 11.39 2.45 -24.10
C MET A 766 11.26 3.71 -24.98
N PRO A 767 10.92 3.57 -26.28
CA PRO A 767 10.91 4.69 -27.22
C PRO A 767 9.87 5.73 -26.82
N GLU A 768 10.04 6.96 -27.26
CA GLU A 768 9.11 8.03 -26.89
C GLU A 768 7.70 7.71 -27.39
N THR A 769 7.57 7.42 -28.69
CA THR A 769 6.35 6.87 -29.30
C THR A 769 6.32 5.35 -29.17
N VAL A 770 5.19 4.83 -28.71
CA VAL A 770 4.85 3.40 -28.62
C VAL A 770 3.48 3.15 -29.26
N TYR A 771 3.15 1.90 -29.53
CA TYR A 771 1.88 1.49 -30.12
C TYR A 771 1.06 0.76 -29.05
N ILE A 772 -0.16 1.23 -28.76
CA ILE A 772 -1.06 0.60 -27.78
C ILE A 772 -2.44 0.33 -28.37
N GLY A 773 -3.10 -0.74 -27.92
CA GLY A 773 -4.42 -1.10 -28.42
C GLY A 773 -4.89 -2.51 -28.08
N LEU A 774 -5.82 -3.02 -28.87
CA LEU A 774 -6.50 -4.30 -28.70
C LEU A 774 -5.75 -5.42 -29.45
N ALA A 775 -5.53 -6.55 -28.79
CA ALA A 775 -4.92 -7.74 -29.38
C ALA A 775 -5.93 -8.90 -29.40
N VAL A 776 -6.01 -9.64 -30.52
CA VAL A 776 -6.86 -10.82 -30.68
C VAL A 776 -6.09 -11.95 -31.35
N CYS A 777 -6.19 -13.16 -30.80
CA CYS A 777 -5.51 -14.35 -31.32
C CYS A 777 -6.40 -15.59 -31.14
N SER A 778 -6.64 -16.34 -32.22
CA SER A 778 -7.39 -17.61 -32.19
C SER A 778 -6.65 -18.74 -31.46
N GLY A 779 -5.35 -18.59 -31.24
CA GLY A 779 -4.50 -19.58 -30.58
C GLY A 779 -3.90 -20.64 -31.51
N SER A 780 -4.04 -20.46 -32.83
CA SER A 780 -3.32 -21.18 -33.88
C SER A 780 -3.28 -20.32 -35.14
N SER A 781 -2.42 -20.65 -36.11
CA SER A 781 -2.62 -20.17 -37.48
C SER A 781 -3.80 -20.91 -38.14
N GLY A 782 -4.26 -20.42 -39.29
CA GLY A 782 -5.27 -21.06 -40.15
C GLY A 782 -6.72 -20.68 -39.86
N ALA A 783 -7.04 -20.06 -38.72
CA ALA A 783 -8.41 -19.68 -38.34
C ALA A 783 -8.46 -18.33 -37.61
N LEU A 784 -9.55 -17.58 -37.82
CA LEU A 784 -9.86 -16.37 -37.07
C LEU A 784 -10.73 -16.68 -35.84
N ASN A 785 -10.52 -15.95 -34.76
CA ASN A 785 -11.45 -15.85 -33.64
C ASN A 785 -11.92 -14.40 -33.50
N SER A 786 -13.21 -14.16 -33.27
CA SER A 786 -13.74 -12.83 -32.99
C SER A 786 -13.86 -12.57 -31.49
N THR A 787 -13.52 -11.35 -31.08
CA THR A 787 -13.73 -10.87 -29.71
C THR A 787 -14.51 -9.56 -29.73
N THR A 788 -15.42 -9.42 -28.77
CA THR A 788 -16.12 -8.17 -28.47
C THR A 788 -15.46 -7.53 -27.25
N PHE A 789 -15.07 -6.27 -27.38
CA PHE A 789 -14.58 -5.44 -26.29
C PHE A 789 -15.56 -4.31 -26.02
N THR A 790 -15.81 -3.99 -24.75
CA THR A 790 -16.59 -2.82 -24.33
C THR A 790 -15.70 -1.86 -23.54
N HIS A 791 -16.14 -0.60 -23.43
CA HIS A 791 -15.48 0.42 -22.60
C HIS A 791 -13.97 0.61 -22.92
N VAL A 792 -13.61 0.53 -24.20
CA VAL A 792 -12.21 0.70 -24.64
C VAL A 792 -11.81 2.16 -24.49
N GLN A 793 -10.84 2.42 -23.61
CA GLN A 793 -10.28 3.75 -23.36
C GLN A 793 -8.77 3.77 -23.58
N ILE A 794 -8.27 4.86 -24.18
CA ILE A 794 -6.89 5.02 -24.60
C ILE A 794 -6.40 6.43 -24.27
N THR A 795 -5.09 6.60 -24.04
CA THR A 795 -4.49 7.94 -24.02
C THR A 795 -4.61 8.60 -25.39
N GLY A 796 -5.19 9.80 -25.41
CA GLY A 796 -5.56 10.47 -26.67
C GLY A 796 -6.76 9.83 -27.37
N GLY A 797 -7.72 9.26 -26.62
CA GLY A 797 -9.04 8.90 -27.13
C GLY A 797 -9.84 10.11 -27.66
N ASP A 798 -10.98 9.85 -28.27
CA ASP A 798 -11.91 10.87 -28.79
C ASP A 798 -13.02 11.25 -27.80
N ASP A 799 -13.25 10.44 -26.76
CA ASP A 799 -14.35 10.56 -25.78
C ASP A 799 -15.78 10.54 -26.40
N GLU A 800 -15.92 10.01 -27.63
CA GLU A 800 -17.19 9.98 -28.37
C GLU A 800 -18.01 8.68 -28.19
N ALA A 801 -17.63 7.77 -27.29
CA ALA A 801 -18.42 6.58 -27.01
C ALA A 801 -19.74 6.95 -26.28
N PRO A 802 -20.87 6.29 -26.59
CA PRO A 802 -22.14 6.53 -25.91
C PRO A 802 -22.03 6.37 -24.39
N ALA A 803 -22.48 7.38 -23.64
CA ALA A 803 -22.51 7.33 -22.18
C ALA A 803 -23.49 6.23 -21.70
N THR A 804 -22.99 5.33 -20.87
CA THR A 804 -23.78 4.28 -20.20
C THR A 804 -24.11 4.68 -18.77
N ILE A 805 -25.22 4.18 -18.23
CA ILE A 805 -25.51 4.31 -16.79
C ILE A 805 -24.40 3.56 -16.01
N PRO A 806 -23.81 4.14 -14.95
CA PRO A 806 -22.76 3.47 -14.18
C PRO A 806 -23.26 2.17 -13.54
N ALA A 807 -22.34 1.24 -13.28
CA ALA A 807 -22.62 0.13 -12.37
C ALA A 807 -22.91 0.65 -10.95
N PRO A 808 -23.72 -0.05 -10.13
CA PRO A 808 -23.80 0.24 -8.69
C PRO A 808 -22.41 0.11 -8.04
N PRO A 809 -22.09 0.92 -7.00
CA PRO A 809 -20.91 0.72 -6.17
C PRO A 809 -20.89 -0.71 -5.60
N VAL A 810 -19.85 -1.48 -5.92
CA VAL A 810 -19.82 -2.93 -5.61
C VAL A 810 -19.61 -3.26 -4.13
N ALA A 811 -19.10 -2.30 -3.35
CA ALA A 811 -18.92 -2.40 -1.91
C ALA A 811 -19.12 -1.04 -1.24
N LEU A 812 -19.71 -1.06 -0.05
CA LEU A 812 -19.89 0.08 0.85
C LEU A 812 -19.50 -0.38 2.27
N LEU A 813 -18.82 0.50 3.00
CA LEU A 813 -18.48 0.35 4.41
C LEU A 813 -18.99 1.57 5.18
N ALA A 814 -19.70 1.31 6.28
CA ALA A 814 -20.15 2.28 7.26
C ALA A 814 -19.45 2.02 8.61
N SER A 815 -18.91 3.08 9.21
CA SER A 815 -18.19 3.03 10.48
C SER A 815 -19.02 3.67 11.61
N PRO A 816 -19.05 3.10 12.83
CA PRO A 816 -19.84 3.63 13.94
C PRO A 816 -19.11 4.82 14.58
N GLY A 817 -19.31 6.01 14.03
CA GLY A 817 -18.70 7.24 14.52
C GLY A 817 -19.38 7.79 15.78
N GLU A 818 -18.65 8.63 16.51
CA GLU A 818 -19.20 9.43 17.60
C GLU A 818 -20.14 10.48 16.99
N LYS A 819 -21.46 10.26 17.15
CA LYS A 819 -22.54 11.08 16.58
C LYS A 819 -22.38 11.32 15.07
N SER A 820 -21.76 10.38 14.37
CA SER A 820 -21.63 10.42 12.91
C SER A 820 -21.51 9.02 12.34
N VAL A 821 -21.65 8.89 11.03
CA VAL A 821 -21.27 7.69 10.28
C VAL A 821 -20.32 8.10 9.16
N PRO A 822 -19.01 7.83 9.29
CA PRO A 822 -18.11 7.78 8.16
C PRO A 822 -18.52 6.63 7.23
N LEU A 823 -18.72 6.95 5.95
CA LEU A 823 -19.06 6.05 4.86
C LEU A 823 -17.93 6.05 3.84
N ARG A 824 -17.66 4.89 3.24
CA ARG A 824 -16.67 4.75 2.16
C ARG A 824 -17.04 3.62 1.22
N TRP A 825 -16.92 3.83 -0.08
CA TRP A 825 -17.36 2.86 -1.10
C TRP A 825 -16.34 2.66 -2.22
N GLN A 826 -16.48 1.53 -2.90
CA GLN A 826 -15.75 1.29 -4.15
C GLN A 826 -16.40 2.13 -5.26
N PRO A 827 -15.65 2.99 -5.98
CA PRO A 827 -16.20 3.80 -7.06
C PRO A 827 -16.77 2.99 -8.22
N SER A 828 -17.59 3.63 -9.04
CA SER A 828 -18.15 3.05 -10.27
C SER A 828 -17.55 3.70 -11.51
N LEU A 829 -17.22 2.89 -12.53
CA LEU A 829 -16.69 3.43 -13.79
C LEU A 829 -17.75 4.31 -14.48
N GLY A 830 -17.31 5.46 -14.99
CA GLY A 830 -18.18 6.42 -15.70
C GLY A 830 -19.08 7.26 -14.80
N ALA A 831 -19.03 7.09 -13.48
CA ALA A 831 -19.71 7.97 -12.53
C ALA A 831 -19.14 9.40 -12.56
N ARG A 832 -20.00 10.38 -12.32
CA ARG A 832 -19.64 11.81 -12.16
C ARG A 832 -19.95 12.34 -10.76
N TRP A 833 -20.86 11.70 -10.05
CA TRP A 833 -21.11 11.85 -8.61
C TRP A 833 -21.87 10.62 -8.09
N TYR A 834 -22.08 10.57 -6.79
CA TYR A 834 -22.84 9.56 -6.08
C TYR A 834 -23.98 10.20 -5.29
N LEU A 835 -25.07 9.46 -5.07
CA LEU A 835 -26.11 9.82 -4.11
C LEU A 835 -26.00 8.89 -2.91
N VAL A 836 -25.73 9.47 -1.74
CA VAL A 836 -25.68 8.76 -0.45
C VAL A 836 -27.09 8.73 0.12
N LYS A 837 -27.59 7.55 0.45
CA LYS A 837 -28.96 7.35 0.92
C LYS A 837 -28.97 6.58 2.24
N ARG A 838 -29.94 6.91 3.10
CA ARG A 838 -30.09 6.35 4.45
C ARG A 838 -31.52 5.90 4.70
N ALA A 839 -31.68 4.81 5.44
CA ALA A 839 -32.93 4.37 6.05
C ALA A 839 -32.72 4.03 7.54
N THR A 840 -33.82 3.96 8.30
CA THR A 840 -33.87 3.45 9.69
C THR A 840 -34.42 2.02 9.76
N THR A 841 -34.64 1.39 8.60
CA THR A 841 -35.15 0.03 8.42
C THR A 841 -34.35 -0.63 7.28
N SER A 842 -33.89 -1.86 7.49
CA SER A 842 -33.17 -2.62 6.46
C SER A 842 -34.04 -2.85 5.23
N GLY A 843 -33.46 -2.67 4.04
CA GLY A 843 -34.17 -2.68 2.76
C GLY A 843 -34.86 -1.37 2.40
N GLY A 844 -34.93 -0.40 3.30
CA GLY A 844 -35.52 0.92 3.08
C GLY A 844 -36.93 1.12 3.69
N PRO A 845 -37.69 2.13 3.22
CA PRO A 845 -37.36 3.04 2.13
C PRO A 845 -36.19 3.98 2.45
N TYR A 846 -35.30 4.18 1.48
CA TYR A 846 -34.13 5.05 1.63
C TYR A 846 -34.43 6.49 1.21
N THR A 847 -33.91 7.45 1.96
CA THR A 847 -33.91 8.88 1.60
C THR A 847 -32.50 9.32 1.24
N THR A 848 -32.33 10.04 0.13
CA THR A 848 -31.04 10.66 -0.24
C THR A 848 -30.69 11.76 0.77
N ILE A 849 -29.55 11.63 1.44
CA ILE A 849 -29.07 12.60 2.44
C ILE A 849 -27.95 13.50 1.89
N ALA A 850 -27.21 13.05 0.88
CA ALA A 850 -26.12 13.83 0.29
C ALA A 850 -25.84 13.44 -1.18
N LYS A 851 -25.20 14.37 -1.89
CA LYS A 851 -24.53 14.14 -3.17
C LYS A 851 -23.02 14.30 -2.95
N ALA A 852 -22.24 13.28 -3.30
CA ALA A 852 -20.78 13.27 -3.14
C ALA A 852 -20.07 13.15 -4.50
N THR A 853 -18.95 13.85 -4.68
CA THR A 853 -18.04 13.68 -5.84
C THR A 853 -16.98 12.62 -5.56
N ASP A 854 -16.54 12.54 -4.32
CA ASP A 854 -15.53 11.64 -3.79
C ASP A 854 -16.14 10.26 -3.46
N TYR A 855 -15.32 9.34 -2.94
CA TYR A 855 -15.72 7.96 -2.65
C TYR A 855 -15.95 7.72 -1.14
N SER A 856 -16.13 8.81 -0.40
CA SER A 856 -16.33 8.86 1.04
C SER A 856 -17.29 9.99 1.42
N TYR A 857 -17.96 9.85 2.56
CA TYR A 857 -18.87 10.85 3.14
C TYR A 857 -18.91 10.68 4.65
N VAL A 858 -19.30 11.72 5.40
CA VAL A 858 -19.54 11.61 6.85
C VAL A 858 -20.92 12.17 7.16
N ASP A 859 -21.86 11.28 7.50
CA ASP A 859 -23.19 11.67 7.93
C ASP A 859 -23.14 12.13 9.39
N THR A 860 -23.26 13.43 9.64
CA THR A 860 -23.28 14.03 10.98
C THR A 860 -24.71 14.31 11.49
N SER A 861 -25.74 13.82 10.79
CA SER A 861 -27.16 14.05 11.10
C SER A 861 -27.83 12.88 11.84
N VAL A 862 -27.05 11.94 12.37
CA VAL A 862 -27.50 10.75 13.09
C VAL A 862 -27.61 10.97 14.60
N THR A 863 -28.58 10.30 15.24
CA THR A 863 -28.65 10.13 16.69
C THR A 863 -27.90 8.88 17.12
N GLY A 864 -27.21 8.95 18.26
CA GLY A 864 -26.46 7.80 18.78
C GLY A 864 -27.40 6.77 19.42
N GLY A 865 -27.22 5.49 19.08
CA GLY A 865 -27.97 4.36 19.65
C GLY A 865 -29.02 3.73 18.72
N ASP A 866 -29.40 4.40 17.64
CA ASP A 866 -30.28 3.85 16.60
C ASP A 866 -29.50 3.06 15.53
N ASN A 867 -30.15 2.11 14.85
CA ASN A 867 -29.57 1.48 13.66
C ASN A 867 -29.87 2.31 12.41
N TYR A 868 -28.85 2.52 11.58
CA TYR A 868 -28.98 3.14 10.26
C TYR A 868 -28.45 2.21 9.18
N TYR A 869 -29.14 2.26 8.05
CA TYR A 869 -28.91 1.42 6.88
C TYR A 869 -28.55 2.32 5.70
N TYR A 870 -27.38 2.12 5.12
CA TYR A 870 -26.84 2.99 4.07
C TYR A 870 -26.69 2.25 2.76
N VAL A 871 -26.97 2.96 1.68
CA VAL A 871 -26.68 2.56 0.30
C VAL A 871 -26.21 3.77 -0.49
N VAL A 872 -25.41 3.52 -1.53
CA VAL A 872 -24.92 4.56 -2.44
C VAL A 872 -25.28 4.17 -3.87
N SER A 873 -25.78 5.10 -4.68
CA SER A 873 -25.91 4.95 -6.13
C SER A 873 -24.93 5.86 -6.86
N ALA A 874 -24.46 5.43 -8.02
CA ALA A 874 -23.57 6.16 -8.90
C ALA A 874 -24.35 6.83 -10.03
N VAL A 875 -23.99 8.05 -10.42
CA VAL A 875 -24.78 8.87 -11.35
C VAL A 875 -23.88 9.54 -12.39
N ASN A 876 -24.36 9.61 -13.63
CA ASN A 876 -23.79 10.45 -14.69
C ASN A 876 -24.90 11.04 -15.59
N SER A 877 -24.54 11.52 -16.78
CA SER A 877 -25.48 12.10 -17.76
C SER A 877 -26.43 11.10 -18.42
N ALA A 878 -26.15 9.80 -18.37
CA ALA A 878 -27.03 8.75 -18.89
C ALA A 878 -28.07 8.28 -17.84
N GLY A 879 -27.81 8.50 -16.55
CA GLY A 879 -28.75 8.20 -15.47
C GLY A 879 -28.09 7.86 -14.14
N GLU A 880 -28.90 7.35 -13.23
CA GLU A 880 -28.53 6.83 -11.91
C GLU A 880 -28.53 5.30 -11.93
N SER A 881 -27.54 4.69 -11.26
CA SER A 881 -27.41 3.24 -11.10
C SER A 881 -28.43 2.65 -10.12
N ALA A 882 -28.48 1.32 -10.04
CA ALA A 882 -29.00 0.67 -8.85
C ALA A 882 -28.23 1.11 -7.58
N ASN A 883 -28.81 0.86 -6.40
CA ASN A 883 -28.09 1.00 -5.14
C ASN A 883 -26.94 -0.02 -5.03
N SER A 884 -25.91 0.32 -4.26
CA SER A 884 -24.92 -0.60 -3.71
C SER A 884 -25.59 -1.69 -2.84
N PRO A 885 -24.83 -2.73 -2.42
CA PRO A 885 -25.17 -3.47 -1.20
C PRO A 885 -25.45 -2.52 -0.04
N GLU A 886 -26.39 -2.90 0.82
CA GLU A 886 -26.65 -2.21 2.10
C GLU A 886 -25.52 -2.53 3.09
N ASP A 887 -25.03 -1.51 3.78
CA ASP A 887 -24.28 -1.71 5.02
C ASP A 887 -25.04 -1.11 6.21
N THR A 888 -24.94 -1.79 7.36
CA THR A 888 -25.71 -1.50 8.57
C THR A 888 -24.78 -1.08 9.69
N VAL A 889 -25.10 0.04 10.33
CA VAL A 889 -24.28 0.62 11.40
C VAL A 889 -25.15 1.16 12.52
N LYS A 890 -24.63 1.03 13.74
CA LYS A 890 -25.18 1.66 14.93
C LYS A 890 -24.14 2.66 15.44
N PRO A 891 -24.27 3.98 15.17
CA PRO A 891 -23.38 4.97 15.75
C PRO A 891 -23.55 4.96 17.27
N GLU A 892 -22.54 4.48 17.97
CA GLU A 892 -22.46 4.51 19.43
C GLU A 892 -21.38 5.49 19.89
N GLY A 893 -21.53 6.03 21.10
CA GLY A 893 -20.51 6.83 21.74
C GLY A 893 -19.34 5.95 22.20
N TRP A 894 -18.50 5.48 21.27
CA TRP A 894 -17.38 4.55 21.50
C TRP A 894 -16.26 5.11 22.39
N ARG A 895 -16.36 6.36 22.86
CA ARG A 895 -15.57 6.90 23.98
C ARG A 895 -15.93 6.23 25.31
N LEU A 896 -15.59 4.95 25.43
CA LEU A 896 -15.65 4.19 26.66
C LEU A 896 -14.52 4.61 27.62
N ARG A 897 -14.79 5.68 28.38
CA ARG A 897 -14.13 6.11 29.64
C ARG A 897 -12.61 6.29 29.60
#